data_AF-A0AA88PZ46-F1
#
_entry.id   AF-A0AA88PZ46-F1
#
_cell.length_a   1.000
_cell.length_b   1.000
_cell.length_c   1.000
_cell.angle_alpha   90.00
_cell.angle_beta   90.00
_cell.angle_gamma   90.00
#
_symmetry.space_group_name_H-M   'P 1'
#
loop_
_entity.id
_entity.type
_entity.pdbx_description
1 polymer ?
#
loop_
_entity_poly.entity_id
_entity_poly.type
_entity_poly.pdbx_seq_one_letter_code
_entity_poly.pdbx_strand_id
1 'polypeptide(L)'
;MGLLSDPNRRKALTNLLTRLNTPICMVCYLAAIVWFMGLAFEPFTLRTYMSENAMGSTMVEERFSAGERALSTAKEFDAHKRKAGGMPVEWLVKSMQARGLEVFTQSFSRKLPFPDENKERYMVHGTNVYGILRAPRAPRTEALVITAPCSPGNSNNQAVGLLLALAQYFRNQVYWAKDIIFLVNEHDLIGMQAWLEGYHHTNITGMDYSPLQGRAGSIQAALSLELSSDVITSLDLILEGLNGQLPNLDLANLFYAFCQKLGVLCTIQGKLQRNDWDSAEGYTHAAQTMMLMVLKQACGRSWGDHGLFLRYHIEAASIRGINSFRHYKMDATTIGRLLEGMVRKLNNLLERLHQSYFFYLLPSLSRFVSIGYYMPAFGLLAVILLLRALDLWVHLGTPALEAVDGVGEAEQPSSPGVLTVLTPVVISHLTGVALYLLPVHLQEMAVEHFPVSETEAVVLTAIAIYTAGLALPHNTQRLLSGEGTEQGWKVLKLTALLYLAVLLGCTALINFSLGFILAVTLVPITASITPNMPKALSALAMVLLSPAFTILYCVFIYQELVEVPVGFSEGWMLFLSVISQGILDHALYGSLVFEHPAGGYKKIFETVEELNEPLPATVTGRIPSFIKGSLLRLGPGLFEVGAEPFYHLFDGQALMHKFDFSNGQVTYFRKFVKTDAYVRAMTEKRVVITEFGTCAYPDPCKNIFSRFFSYFKGVEVTDNCLVNVYPIGEDFYAVTETNYITKVNVETLETLKKVDLCDYVNINGVTAHPHIEKDGTVYNIGNCMGKGASLAYNIVRIPPKQKDKSDPIEKSKVVVQFPSAERFKPSYVHSFGMTENYFVFVETPIKIDLLKFLSAWSIRGSNYMDCFESDEEKGTWIHIARKHPGEYIDYKFRTAAMGLFHHINCYEDSGFIVVDLCAWKGFEFVYNYLWLANLRANWEEVKRNAMIAPQPEVRRYVLPLDPYREEQGKNLISLPYTTATATMRADGTIWLEPEVLFSGPRQAFEFPQINYKMNNGKNYTYAYALGLNHFIPDRICKLNVKTKETWVWQEPDSYPSEPLFVQNPDGVDEDDGILMTIVVSPGAQRPTFCLILNAKDLSEVARAEVDIISPVTFHGMYKP
;
A
#
# COMPACT_ATOMS: atom_id res chain seq x y z
N MET A 1 22.26 -24.92 31.02
CA MET A 1 21.14 -24.97 31.99
C MET A 1 21.55 -25.12 33.45
N GLY A 2 22.61 -25.86 33.82
CA GLY A 2 22.97 -26.19 35.22
C GLY A 2 23.42 -25.06 36.16
N LEU A 3 23.02 -23.80 35.92
CA LEU A 3 23.34 -22.62 36.74
C LEU A 3 22.12 -22.09 37.52
N LEU A 4 20.90 -22.52 37.18
CA LEU A 4 19.64 -22.03 37.77
C LEU A 4 18.98 -23.03 38.73
N SER A 5 19.51 -24.25 38.85
CA SER A 5 18.92 -25.38 39.59
C SER A 5 19.34 -25.49 41.06
N ASP A 6 20.38 -24.77 41.49
CA ASP A 6 20.87 -24.75 42.88
C ASP A 6 20.29 -23.51 43.60
N PRO A 7 19.45 -23.68 44.65
CA PRO A 7 18.78 -22.56 45.30
C PRO A 7 19.74 -21.64 46.06
N ASN A 8 20.87 -22.15 46.56
CA ASN A 8 21.88 -21.34 47.25
C ASN A 8 22.67 -20.50 46.25
N ARG A 9 23.06 -21.09 45.10
CA ARG A 9 23.66 -20.31 43.99
C ARG A 9 22.68 -19.30 43.42
N ARG A 10 21.39 -19.64 43.30
CA ARG A 10 20.34 -18.70 42.88
C ARG A 10 20.24 -17.51 43.83
N LYS A 11 20.22 -17.73 45.16
CA LYS A 11 20.18 -16.66 46.16
C LYS A 11 21.46 -15.80 46.17
N ALA A 12 22.63 -16.42 45.98
CA ALA A 12 23.89 -15.69 45.84
C ALA A 12 23.91 -14.83 44.56
N LEU A 13 23.42 -15.36 43.43
CA LEU A 13 23.34 -14.65 42.15
C LEU A 13 22.32 -13.50 42.19
N THR A 14 21.14 -13.68 42.80
CA THR A 14 20.19 -12.57 42.98
C THR A 14 20.77 -11.46 43.85
N ASN A 15 21.42 -11.81 44.97
CA ASN A 15 22.02 -10.83 45.87
C ASN A 15 23.22 -10.10 45.23
N LEU A 16 23.93 -10.75 44.31
CA LEU A 16 24.98 -10.13 43.50
C LEU A 16 24.38 -9.16 42.46
N LEU A 17 23.31 -9.57 41.77
CA LEU A 17 22.62 -8.76 40.76
C LEU A 17 21.97 -7.51 41.37
N THR A 18 21.24 -7.61 42.49
CA THR A 18 20.63 -6.44 43.14
C THR A 18 21.69 -5.47 43.66
N ARG A 19 22.75 -5.98 44.31
CA ARG A 19 23.87 -5.15 44.81
C ARG A 19 24.63 -4.43 43.68
N LEU A 20 24.80 -5.08 42.52
CA LEU A 20 25.49 -4.49 41.38
C LEU A 20 24.56 -3.71 40.43
N ASN A 21 23.24 -3.74 40.61
CA ASN A 21 22.30 -3.12 39.67
C ASN A 21 22.57 -1.62 39.47
N THR A 22 22.67 -0.85 40.56
CA THR A 22 22.91 0.59 40.48
C THR A 22 24.23 0.96 39.76
N PRO A 23 25.40 0.40 40.11
CA PRO A 23 26.63 0.70 39.36
C PRO A 23 26.58 0.17 37.92
N ILE A 24 25.97 -0.98 37.64
CA ILE A 24 25.77 -1.47 36.25
C ILE A 24 24.92 -0.47 35.46
N CYS A 25 23.80 0.01 36.00
CA CYS A 25 22.95 1.01 35.34
C CYS A 25 23.73 2.31 35.01
N MET A 26 24.56 2.80 35.93
CA MET A 26 25.40 3.98 35.71
C MET A 26 26.46 3.73 34.63
N VAL A 27 27.11 2.56 34.63
CA VAL A 27 28.07 2.16 33.60
C VAL A 27 27.39 2.01 32.24
N CYS A 28 26.20 1.40 32.16
CA CYS A 28 25.43 1.29 30.92
C CYS A 28 25.04 2.67 30.36
N TYR A 29 24.62 3.62 31.21
CA TYR A 29 24.28 4.97 30.76
C TYR A 29 25.52 5.72 30.22
N LEU A 30 26.62 5.72 30.97
CA LEU A 30 27.86 6.36 30.52
C LEU A 30 28.42 5.68 29.27
N ALA A 31 28.37 4.35 29.18
CA ALA A 31 28.76 3.60 27.99
C ALA A 31 27.87 3.93 26.79
N ALA A 32 26.56 4.11 26.95
CA ALA A 32 25.67 4.50 25.86
C ALA A 32 26.04 5.87 25.28
N ILE A 33 26.26 6.88 26.13
CA ILE A 33 26.66 8.23 25.70
C ILE A 33 28.05 8.23 25.06
N VAL A 34 29.03 7.58 25.70
CA VAL A 34 30.41 7.48 25.17
C VAL A 34 30.45 6.69 23.86
N TRP A 35 29.66 5.63 23.73
CA TRP A 35 29.54 4.86 22.49
C TRP A 35 28.91 5.69 21.38
N PHE A 36 27.80 6.40 21.66
CA PHE A 36 27.13 7.25 20.67
C PHE A 36 28.03 8.40 20.17
N MET A 37 28.71 9.10 21.08
CA MET A 37 29.72 10.10 20.69
C MET A 37 30.89 9.45 19.94
N GLY A 38 31.26 8.22 20.34
CA GLY A 38 32.26 7.37 19.68
C GLY A 38 31.98 7.09 18.20
N LEU A 39 30.72 7.13 17.76
CA LEU A 39 30.33 6.87 16.36
C LEU A 39 30.92 7.88 15.36
N ALA A 40 31.35 9.06 15.81
CA ALA A 40 31.98 10.06 14.95
C ALA A 40 33.51 9.84 14.77
N PHE A 41 34.13 8.87 15.44
CA PHE A 41 35.53 8.49 15.20
C PHE A 41 35.68 7.61 13.95
N GLU A 42 36.80 7.77 13.24
CA GLU A 42 37.01 7.09 11.95
C GLU A 42 36.66 5.59 11.92
N PRO A 43 37.08 4.75 12.90
CA PRO A 43 36.84 3.30 12.86
C PRO A 43 35.37 2.85 12.89
N PHE A 44 34.45 3.72 13.32
CA PHE A 44 33.01 3.45 13.30
C PHE A 44 32.31 4.06 12.07
N THR A 45 33.02 4.88 11.30
CA THR A 45 32.51 5.59 10.11
C THR A 45 33.00 4.90 8.82
N LEU A 46 32.18 4.00 8.31
CA LEU A 46 32.45 3.30 7.05
C LEU A 46 32.48 4.30 5.89
N ARG A 47 33.41 4.16 4.94
CA ARG A 47 33.39 4.95 3.71
C ARG A 47 32.16 4.58 2.89
N THR A 48 31.49 5.59 2.33
CA THR A 48 30.39 5.41 1.37
C THR A 48 30.88 4.72 0.10
N TYR A 49 30.07 3.83 -0.45
CA TYR A 49 30.30 3.17 -1.73
C TYR A 49 28.97 3.00 -2.45
N MET A 50 28.99 3.02 -3.79
CA MET A 50 27.81 2.70 -4.60
C MET A 50 27.57 1.19 -4.53
N SER A 51 26.41 0.74 -4.04
CA SER A 51 26.05 -0.70 -4.11
C SER A 51 25.42 -1.07 -5.46
N GLU A 52 24.63 -0.17 -6.05
CA GLU A 52 23.99 -0.39 -7.35
C GLU A 52 24.98 -0.25 -8.53
N ASN A 53 25.20 -1.34 -9.26
CA ASN A 53 26.12 -1.44 -10.40
C ASN A 53 25.79 -0.47 -11.55
N ALA A 54 24.52 -0.24 -11.85
CA ALA A 54 24.07 0.73 -12.86
C ALA A 54 24.54 2.16 -12.52
N MET A 55 24.64 2.48 -11.22
CA MET A 55 25.05 3.80 -10.73
C MET A 55 26.55 3.89 -10.40
N GLY A 56 27.22 2.77 -10.12
CA GLY A 56 28.61 2.67 -9.61
C GLY A 56 29.76 3.26 -10.44
N SER A 57 29.49 3.96 -11.53
CA SER A 57 30.52 4.57 -12.39
C SER A 57 30.11 5.98 -12.86
N THR A 58 30.87 7.02 -12.50
CA THR A 58 30.62 8.40 -12.96
C THR A 58 31.06 8.65 -14.43
N MET A 59 31.24 7.58 -15.22
CA MET A 59 31.62 7.58 -16.63
C MET A 59 30.44 7.98 -17.55
N VAL A 60 29.93 9.18 -17.32
CA VAL A 60 28.91 9.86 -18.12
C VAL A 60 29.54 11.15 -18.61
N GLU A 61 29.53 11.45 -19.91
CA GLU A 61 29.94 12.78 -20.38
C GLU A 61 28.77 13.76 -20.27
N GLU A 62 28.82 14.68 -19.29
CA GLU A 62 27.86 15.76 -19.14
C GLU A 62 28.14 16.88 -20.15
N ARG A 63 27.12 17.28 -20.92
CA ARG A 63 27.24 18.25 -22.02
C ARG A 63 26.31 19.46 -21.88
N PHE A 64 25.61 19.60 -20.75
CA PHE A 64 24.84 20.81 -20.42
C PHE A 64 25.71 22.08 -20.50
N SER A 65 25.14 23.12 -21.10
CA SER A 65 25.81 24.38 -21.46
C SER A 65 24.89 25.61 -21.36
N ALA A 66 23.73 25.49 -20.69
CA ALA A 66 22.67 26.49 -20.72
C ALA A 66 22.54 27.33 -19.41
N GLY A 67 23.62 27.45 -18.62
CA GLY A 67 23.60 28.16 -17.33
C GLY A 67 23.11 29.62 -17.42
N GLU A 68 23.66 30.41 -18.35
CA GLU A 68 23.21 31.81 -18.54
C GLU A 68 21.72 31.92 -18.93
N ARG A 69 21.23 30.96 -19.72
CA ARG A 69 19.81 30.89 -20.11
C ARG A 69 18.90 30.50 -18.95
N ALA A 70 19.38 29.69 -18.00
CA ALA A 70 18.67 29.44 -16.74
C ALA A 70 18.53 30.72 -15.92
N LEU A 71 19.62 31.48 -15.76
CA LEU A 71 19.64 32.75 -15.03
C LEU A 71 18.76 33.84 -15.68
N SER A 72 18.65 33.88 -17.01
CA SER A 72 17.68 34.74 -17.71
C SER A 72 16.24 34.30 -17.43
N THR A 73 15.95 33.01 -17.64
CA THR A 73 14.61 32.44 -17.44
C THR A 73 14.12 32.65 -16.00
N ALA A 74 15.01 32.59 -15.01
CA ALA A 74 14.69 32.88 -13.61
C ALA A 74 14.30 34.34 -13.35
N LYS A 75 14.93 35.30 -14.05
CA LYS A 75 14.63 36.74 -13.94
C LYS A 75 13.32 37.10 -14.65
N GLU A 76 13.04 36.44 -15.78
CA GLU A 76 11.75 36.49 -16.45
C GLU A 76 10.63 35.93 -15.55
N PHE A 77 10.88 34.77 -14.92
CA PHE A 77 9.95 34.17 -13.95
C PHE A 77 9.70 35.07 -12.74
N ASP A 78 10.74 35.68 -12.15
CA ASP A 78 10.60 36.64 -11.04
C ASP A 78 9.72 37.85 -11.42
N ALA A 79 9.99 38.46 -12.58
CA ALA A 79 9.19 39.58 -13.08
C ALA A 79 7.70 39.21 -13.28
N HIS A 80 7.42 37.98 -13.76
CA HIS A 80 6.05 37.47 -13.87
C HIS A 80 5.42 37.09 -12.52
N LYS A 81 6.18 36.50 -11.58
CA LYS A 81 5.74 36.14 -10.22
C LYS A 81 5.31 37.38 -9.43
N ARG A 82 6.11 38.44 -9.48
CA ARG A 82 5.78 39.75 -8.87
C ARG A 82 4.53 40.40 -9.47
N LYS A 83 4.28 40.20 -10.77
CA LYS A 83 3.06 40.71 -11.43
C LYS A 83 1.82 39.88 -11.09
N ALA A 84 1.96 38.58 -10.85
CA ALA A 84 0.86 37.67 -10.53
C ALA A 84 0.48 37.68 -9.03
N GLY A 85 1.42 38.01 -8.12
CA GLY A 85 1.21 37.93 -6.67
C GLY A 85 1.25 36.50 -6.12
N GLY A 86 1.62 35.52 -6.96
CA GLY A 86 1.68 34.09 -6.71
C GLY A 86 2.45 33.41 -7.85
N MET A 87 2.34 32.10 -8.02
CA MET A 87 3.00 31.44 -9.15
C MET A 87 2.39 31.87 -10.50
N PRO A 88 3.20 32.29 -11.50
CA PRO A 88 2.68 32.79 -12.78
C PRO A 88 2.29 31.63 -13.73
N VAL A 89 1.23 30.89 -13.38
CA VAL A 89 0.75 29.67 -14.05
C VAL A 89 0.71 29.80 -15.59
N GLU A 90 0.05 30.83 -16.13
CA GLU A 90 -0.03 31.04 -17.58
C GLU A 90 1.34 31.14 -18.27
N TRP A 91 2.27 31.89 -17.69
CA TRP A 91 3.62 32.08 -18.25
C TRP A 91 4.40 30.77 -18.20
N LEU A 92 4.24 30.01 -17.10
CA LEU A 92 4.93 28.74 -16.91
C LEU A 92 4.43 27.67 -17.88
N VAL A 93 3.10 27.57 -18.05
CA VAL A 93 2.48 26.67 -19.05
C VAL A 93 2.98 27.00 -20.45
N LYS A 94 2.89 28.27 -20.87
CA LYS A 94 3.38 28.73 -22.19
C LYS A 94 4.88 28.46 -22.36
N SER A 95 5.67 28.66 -21.29
CA SER A 95 7.13 28.42 -21.29
C SER A 95 7.51 26.94 -21.39
N MET A 96 6.78 26.05 -20.73
CA MET A 96 6.97 24.59 -20.83
C MET A 96 6.49 24.05 -22.20
N GLN A 97 5.35 24.55 -22.71
CA GLN A 97 4.82 24.17 -24.02
C GLN A 97 5.75 24.60 -25.16
N ALA A 98 6.29 25.83 -25.13
CA ALA A 98 7.28 26.29 -26.10
C ALA A 98 8.56 25.43 -26.10
N ARG A 99 8.94 24.91 -24.92
CA ARG A 99 10.05 23.96 -24.76
C ARG A 99 9.70 22.54 -25.21
N GLY A 100 8.42 22.24 -25.51
CA GLY A 100 7.95 20.98 -26.10
C GLY A 100 7.67 19.86 -25.11
N LEU A 101 7.23 20.21 -23.90
CA LEU A 101 6.67 19.26 -22.93
C LEU A 101 5.17 19.07 -23.17
N GLU A 102 4.62 17.92 -22.78
CA GLU A 102 3.17 17.75 -22.59
C GLU A 102 2.80 18.39 -21.23
N VAL A 103 2.14 19.54 -21.24
CA VAL A 103 1.95 20.38 -20.04
C VAL A 103 0.53 20.37 -19.53
N PHE A 104 0.40 20.17 -18.22
CA PHE A 104 -0.86 20.05 -17.50
C PHE A 104 -0.82 20.91 -16.23
N THR A 105 -2.00 21.22 -15.70
CA THR A 105 -2.18 21.99 -14.46
C THR A 105 -3.12 21.25 -13.52
N GLN A 106 -2.86 21.32 -12.22
CA GLN A 106 -3.70 20.74 -11.18
C GLN A 106 -3.97 21.80 -10.12
N SER A 107 -5.19 22.33 -10.07
CA SER A 107 -5.66 23.16 -8.96
C SER A 107 -6.02 22.30 -7.76
N PHE A 108 -5.72 22.80 -6.56
CA PHE A 108 -5.99 22.14 -5.28
C PHE A 108 -6.42 23.14 -4.19
N SER A 109 -7.10 22.62 -3.17
CA SER A 109 -7.44 23.36 -1.95
C SER A 109 -7.33 22.51 -0.69
N ARG A 110 -7.00 23.17 0.42
CA ARG A 110 -6.95 22.58 1.76
C ARG A 110 -7.48 23.57 2.79
N LYS A 111 -8.47 23.15 3.59
CA LYS A 111 -8.78 23.81 4.86
C LYS A 111 -7.69 23.41 5.87
N LEU A 112 -7.01 24.39 6.47
CA LEU A 112 -6.13 24.16 7.62
C LEU A 112 -6.98 23.97 8.89
N PRO A 113 -6.52 23.18 9.89
CA PRO A 113 -7.23 23.07 11.16
C PRO A 113 -7.31 24.41 11.88
N PHE A 114 -6.22 25.19 11.87
CA PHE A 114 -6.07 26.55 12.40
C PHE A 114 -5.09 27.33 11.50
N PRO A 115 -5.00 28.67 11.59
CA PRO A 115 -4.11 29.47 10.75
C PRO A 115 -2.61 29.19 10.97
N ASP A 116 -1.85 29.17 9.87
CA ASP A 116 -0.38 29.29 9.88
C ASP A 116 0.01 30.70 10.39
N GLU A 117 0.88 30.74 11.41
CA GLU A 117 1.42 31.95 12.06
C GLU A 117 1.97 32.97 11.05
N ASN A 118 2.42 32.50 9.89
CA ASN A 118 3.03 33.31 8.85
C ASN A 118 2.04 33.89 7.82
N LYS A 119 0.76 33.48 7.84
CA LYS A 119 -0.16 33.69 6.70
C LYS A 119 -1.63 34.02 7.02
N GLU A 120 -2.12 33.79 8.24
CA GLU A 120 -3.51 34.10 8.67
C GLU A 120 -4.63 33.49 7.77
N ARG A 121 -4.37 32.35 7.10
CA ARG A 121 -5.32 31.74 6.13
C ARG A 121 -5.82 30.38 6.60
N TYR A 122 -7.12 30.26 6.80
CA TYR A 122 -7.82 28.98 7.01
C TYR A 122 -7.88 28.10 5.76
N MET A 123 -7.74 28.66 4.56
CA MET A 123 -7.87 27.92 3.31
C MET A 123 -6.71 28.26 2.37
N VAL A 124 -5.93 27.23 2.02
CA VAL A 124 -4.84 27.31 1.07
C VAL A 124 -5.37 26.85 -0.29
N HIS A 125 -5.44 27.76 -1.26
CA HIS A 125 -5.62 27.44 -2.67
C HIS A 125 -4.29 27.57 -3.40
N GLY A 126 -4.00 26.64 -4.31
CA GLY A 126 -2.87 26.76 -5.22
C GLY A 126 -3.11 26.01 -6.53
N THR A 127 -2.16 26.11 -7.46
CA THR A 127 -2.16 25.30 -8.68
C THR A 127 -0.76 24.78 -8.97
N ASN A 128 -0.62 23.46 -9.07
CA ASN A 128 0.61 22.82 -9.54
C ASN A 128 0.67 22.86 -11.07
N VAL A 129 1.87 23.03 -11.63
CA VAL A 129 2.11 22.97 -13.09
C VAL A 129 3.19 21.94 -13.36
N TYR A 130 2.92 20.99 -14.25
CA TYR A 130 3.91 19.97 -14.63
C TYR A 130 3.94 19.71 -16.13
N GLY A 131 5.13 19.49 -16.66
CA GLY A 131 5.38 19.15 -18.05
C GLY A 131 6.08 17.79 -18.17
N ILE A 132 5.51 16.87 -18.94
CA ILE A 132 6.08 15.54 -19.19
C ILE A 132 6.91 15.58 -20.48
N LEU A 133 8.17 15.16 -20.38
CA LEU A 133 9.02 14.81 -21.53
C LEU A 133 8.96 13.29 -21.72
N ARG A 134 8.44 12.84 -22.86
CA ARG A 134 8.29 11.40 -23.16
C ARG A 134 9.60 10.75 -23.58
N ALA A 135 9.83 9.52 -23.12
CA ALA A 135 10.99 8.72 -23.51
C ALA A 135 10.96 8.34 -25.00
N PRO A 136 12.08 8.51 -25.76
CA PRO A 136 12.18 8.09 -27.15
C PRO A 136 12.61 6.62 -27.34
N ARG A 137 13.06 5.90 -26.30
CA ARG A 137 13.63 4.53 -26.43
C ARG A 137 12.82 3.39 -25.79
N ALA A 138 11.72 3.68 -25.11
CA ALA A 138 11.12 2.75 -24.14
C ALA A 138 9.59 2.91 -24.08
N PRO A 139 8.84 1.90 -23.59
CA PRO A 139 7.36 1.88 -23.60
C PRO A 139 6.69 2.84 -22.60
N ARG A 140 7.37 3.87 -22.10
CA ARG A 140 6.83 4.93 -21.20
C ARG A 140 6.23 4.42 -19.88
N THR A 141 6.54 3.17 -19.51
CA THR A 141 6.06 2.47 -18.30
C THR A 141 6.67 2.97 -17.00
N GLU A 142 7.66 3.87 -17.07
CA GLU A 142 8.41 4.40 -15.94
C GLU A 142 8.70 5.90 -16.09
N ALA A 143 8.87 6.59 -14.97
CA ALA A 143 9.12 8.03 -14.91
C ALA A 143 10.21 8.41 -13.88
N LEU A 144 10.76 9.61 -14.07
CA LEU A 144 11.59 10.34 -13.11
C LEU A 144 10.98 11.72 -12.89
N VAL A 145 11.09 12.27 -11.67
CA VAL A 145 10.58 13.62 -11.34
C VAL A 145 11.74 14.57 -11.07
N ILE A 146 11.67 15.78 -11.63
CA ILE A 146 12.50 16.92 -11.27
C ILE A 146 11.53 18.03 -10.85
N THR A 147 11.58 18.43 -9.57
CA THR A 147 10.66 19.44 -9.01
C THR A 147 11.38 20.69 -8.50
N ALA A 148 10.68 21.82 -8.48
CA ALA A 148 11.12 23.06 -7.86
C ALA A 148 9.93 23.72 -7.13
N PRO A 149 9.86 23.70 -5.79
CA PRO A 149 8.77 24.32 -5.05
C PRO A 149 8.72 25.84 -5.25
N CYS A 150 7.52 26.39 -5.37
CA CYS A 150 7.26 27.81 -5.55
C CYS A 150 6.53 28.39 -4.32
N SER A 151 7.31 28.70 -3.28
CA SER A 151 6.83 29.40 -2.09
C SER A 151 6.44 30.86 -2.41
N PRO A 152 5.54 31.47 -1.63
CA PRO A 152 5.31 32.92 -1.66
C PRO A 152 6.60 33.70 -1.34
N GLY A 153 6.82 34.81 -2.06
CA GLY A 153 8.04 35.63 -1.94
C GLY A 153 9.08 35.36 -3.03
N ASN A 154 10.32 35.82 -2.82
CA ASN A 154 11.39 35.73 -3.84
C ASN A 154 12.21 34.42 -3.79
N SER A 155 11.77 33.44 -3.00
CA SER A 155 12.39 32.12 -2.92
C SER A 155 12.30 31.33 -4.24
N ASN A 156 13.32 30.50 -4.44
CA ASN A 156 13.44 29.44 -5.44
C ASN A 156 13.35 29.78 -6.94
N ASN A 157 13.28 31.06 -7.32
CA ASN A 157 13.17 31.47 -8.73
C ASN A 157 14.28 30.90 -9.63
N GLN A 158 15.51 30.70 -9.10
CA GLN A 158 16.64 30.15 -9.86
C GLN A 158 16.50 28.64 -10.15
N ALA A 159 15.81 27.87 -9.29
CA ALA A 159 15.55 26.46 -9.56
C ALA A 159 14.56 26.30 -10.70
N VAL A 160 13.50 27.11 -10.75
CA VAL A 160 12.53 27.12 -11.86
C VAL A 160 13.23 27.48 -13.18
N GLY A 161 14.13 28.48 -13.16
CA GLY A 161 14.95 28.82 -14.33
C GLY A 161 15.86 27.67 -14.81
N LEU A 162 16.52 26.97 -13.88
CA LEU A 162 17.37 25.81 -14.19
C LEU A 162 16.57 24.60 -14.68
N LEU A 163 15.43 24.31 -14.05
CA LEU A 163 14.49 23.26 -14.43
C LEU A 163 13.97 23.46 -15.86
N LEU A 164 13.60 24.69 -16.22
CA LEU A 164 13.20 25.06 -17.58
C LEU A 164 14.35 25.04 -18.59
N ALA A 165 15.60 25.26 -18.16
CA ALA A 165 16.78 25.10 -19.02
C ALA A 165 17.15 23.62 -19.24
N LEU A 166 17.02 22.78 -18.20
CA LEU A 166 17.21 21.34 -18.26
C LEU A 166 16.18 20.68 -19.18
N ALA A 167 14.89 21.04 -19.07
CA ALA A 167 13.84 20.55 -19.97
C ALA A 167 14.17 20.79 -21.45
N GLN A 168 14.60 22.02 -21.78
CA GLN A 168 15.00 22.38 -23.15
C GLN A 168 16.26 21.64 -23.63
N TYR A 169 17.20 21.33 -22.73
CA TYR A 169 18.39 20.55 -23.06
C TYR A 169 18.06 19.05 -23.21
N PHE A 170 17.26 18.48 -22.32
CA PHE A 170 16.88 17.06 -22.28
C PHE A 170 16.03 16.66 -23.49
N ARG A 171 15.13 17.52 -23.97
CA ARG A 171 14.37 17.28 -25.22
C ARG A 171 15.26 17.00 -26.43
N ASN A 172 16.46 17.58 -26.46
CA ASN A 172 17.41 17.38 -27.57
C ASN A 172 18.28 16.12 -27.40
N GLN A 173 18.05 15.29 -26.37
CA GLN A 173 18.82 14.08 -26.08
C GLN A 173 18.01 12.83 -26.41
N VAL A 174 18.60 11.93 -27.21
CA VAL A 174 17.95 10.70 -27.67
C VAL A 174 18.13 9.50 -26.74
N TYR A 175 18.70 9.68 -25.54
CA TYR A 175 19.14 8.58 -24.66
C TYR A 175 18.22 8.28 -23.46
N TRP A 176 17.09 8.97 -23.32
CA TRP A 176 16.14 8.69 -22.23
C TRP A 176 15.35 7.39 -22.47
N ALA A 177 15.19 6.62 -21.39
CA ALA A 177 14.43 5.38 -21.30
C ALA A 177 13.27 5.47 -20.28
N LYS A 178 13.25 6.52 -19.45
CA LYS A 178 12.11 6.87 -18.58
C LYS A 178 11.53 8.22 -19.02
N ASP A 179 10.21 8.40 -18.84
CA ASP A 179 9.60 9.73 -18.99
C ASP A 179 10.17 10.67 -17.91
N ILE A 180 10.33 11.96 -18.22
CA ILE A 180 10.84 12.94 -17.25
C ILE A 180 9.77 14.00 -16.99
N ILE A 181 9.27 14.02 -15.76
CA ILE A 181 8.28 14.98 -15.28
C ILE A 181 9.03 16.19 -14.70
N PHE A 182 8.74 17.37 -15.25
CA PHE A 182 9.23 18.65 -14.77
C PHE A 182 8.09 19.34 -14.02
N LEU A 183 8.16 19.38 -12.69
CA LEU A 183 7.10 19.85 -11.79
C LEU A 183 7.48 21.19 -11.13
N VAL A 184 6.50 22.08 -11.00
CA VAL A 184 6.57 23.27 -10.15
C VAL A 184 5.28 23.31 -9.32
N ASN A 185 5.42 23.04 -8.03
CA ASN A 185 4.35 23.00 -7.04
C ASN A 185 4.22 24.33 -6.31
N GLU A 186 3.00 24.74 -5.97
CA GLU A 186 2.74 25.97 -5.21
C GLU A 186 2.52 25.65 -3.72
N HIS A 187 2.92 26.55 -2.81
CA HIS A 187 2.90 26.31 -1.34
C HIS A 187 3.68 25.07 -0.89
N ASP A 188 4.81 24.82 -1.55
CA ASP A 188 5.83 23.85 -1.13
C ASP A 188 5.22 22.43 -0.90
N LEU A 189 5.35 21.90 0.32
CA LEU A 189 4.84 20.58 0.72
C LEU A 189 3.33 20.37 0.49
N ILE A 190 2.50 21.42 0.57
CA ILE A 190 1.04 21.29 0.41
C ILE A 190 0.70 21.00 -1.07
N GLY A 191 1.30 21.75 -2.00
CA GLY A 191 1.15 21.48 -3.43
C GLY A 191 1.77 20.15 -3.84
N MET A 192 2.91 19.79 -3.25
CA MET A 192 3.54 18.48 -3.49
C MET A 192 2.67 17.31 -3.01
N GLN A 193 2.05 17.41 -1.82
CA GLN A 193 1.10 16.40 -1.33
C GLN A 193 -0.11 16.28 -2.27
N ALA A 194 -0.70 17.41 -2.71
CA ALA A 194 -1.81 17.39 -3.68
C ALA A 194 -1.43 16.71 -5.00
N TRP A 195 -0.22 16.96 -5.49
CA TRP A 195 0.26 16.36 -6.73
C TRP A 195 0.52 14.86 -6.59
N LEU A 196 1.18 14.43 -5.51
CA LEU A 196 1.42 13.01 -5.23
C LEU A 196 0.12 12.24 -5.01
N GLU A 197 -0.81 12.79 -4.23
CA GLU A 197 -2.13 12.18 -4.01
C GLU A 197 -2.91 12.03 -5.32
N GLY A 198 -2.94 13.08 -6.17
CA GLY A 198 -3.52 13.01 -7.51
C GLY A 198 -2.78 12.09 -8.48
N TYR A 199 -1.47 11.87 -8.31
CA TYR A 199 -0.66 10.98 -9.14
C TYR A 199 -0.83 9.50 -8.74
N HIS A 200 -1.13 9.24 -7.47
CA HIS A 200 -1.34 7.88 -6.93
C HIS A 200 -2.83 7.51 -6.79
N HIS A 201 -3.75 8.44 -7.06
CA HIS A 201 -5.20 8.29 -6.90
C HIS A 201 -5.59 7.90 -5.45
N THR A 202 -4.97 8.58 -4.49
CA THR A 202 -5.22 8.42 -3.06
C THR A 202 -5.64 9.77 -2.47
N ASN A 203 -6.54 9.80 -1.50
CA ASN A 203 -6.81 11.02 -0.72
C ASN A 203 -6.64 10.68 0.77
N ILE A 204 -5.39 10.71 1.24
CA ILE A 204 -5.02 10.23 2.58
C ILE A 204 -5.13 11.37 3.59
N THR A 205 -4.81 12.58 3.16
CA THR A 205 -4.77 13.76 4.02
C THR A 205 -6.11 14.53 4.05
N GLY A 206 -7.01 14.31 3.09
CA GLY A 206 -8.24 15.09 2.91
C GLY A 206 -8.01 16.36 2.09
N MET A 207 -7.21 16.26 1.04
CA MET A 207 -6.96 17.36 0.10
C MET A 207 -8.05 17.38 -0.96
N ASP A 208 -8.57 18.55 -1.29
CA ASP A 208 -9.39 18.73 -2.49
C ASP A 208 -8.44 18.96 -3.67
N TYR A 209 -8.48 18.12 -4.69
CA TYR A 209 -7.66 18.32 -5.89
C TYR A 209 -8.41 17.97 -7.17
N SER A 210 -8.07 18.69 -8.24
CA SER A 210 -8.53 18.35 -9.59
C SER A 210 -7.83 17.09 -10.12
N PRO A 211 -8.50 16.23 -10.91
CA PRO A 211 -7.88 15.06 -11.53
C PRO A 211 -6.70 15.42 -12.42
N LEU A 212 -5.63 14.60 -12.41
CA LEU A 212 -4.48 14.81 -13.28
C LEU A 212 -4.82 14.49 -14.74
N GLN A 213 -4.86 15.52 -15.59
CA GLN A 213 -5.16 15.43 -17.02
C GLN A 213 -4.10 14.65 -17.85
N GLY A 214 -2.90 14.43 -17.30
CA GLY A 214 -1.84 13.68 -17.96
C GLY A 214 -0.97 12.94 -16.95
N ARG A 215 -0.61 11.69 -17.27
CA ARG A 215 0.20 10.82 -16.40
C ARG A 215 1.38 10.24 -17.19
N ALA A 216 2.40 9.81 -16.46
CA ALA A 216 3.48 8.97 -16.97
C ALA A 216 3.44 7.60 -16.27
N GLY A 217 4.37 6.70 -16.60
CA GLY A 217 4.51 5.44 -15.89
C GLY A 217 4.98 5.56 -14.44
N SER A 218 5.31 4.43 -13.79
CA SER A 218 5.73 4.41 -12.38
C SER A 218 6.92 5.34 -12.16
N ILE A 219 6.79 6.31 -11.26
CA ILE A 219 7.94 7.08 -10.81
C ILE A 219 8.91 6.12 -10.12
N GLN A 220 10.19 6.17 -10.47
CA GLN A 220 11.25 5.36 -9.85
C GLN A 220 12.17 6.18 -8.95
N ALA A 221 12.38 7.48 -9.25
CA ALA A 221 13.12 8.41 -8.38
C ALA A 221 12.72 9.87 -8.64
N ALA A 222 12.98 10.74 -7.65
CA ALA A 222 12.70 12.17 -7.73
C ALA A 222 13.88 13.03 -7.21
N LEU A 223 14.06 14.23 -7.78
CA LEU A 223 15.00 15.24 -7.31
C LEU A 223 14.28 16.58 -7.13
N SER A 224 14.36 17.17 -5.93
CA SER A 224 13.87 18.53 -5.66
C SER A 224 15.00 19.55 -5.68
N LEU A 225 14.73 20.74 -6.20
CA LEU A 225 15.71 21.80 -6.41
C LEU A 225 15.32 23.05 -5.62
N GLU A 226 16.21 23.50 -4.73
CA GLU A 226 16.00 24.65 -3.85
C GLU A 226 17.12 25.69 -4.00
N LEU A 227 17.08 26.47 -5.08
CA LEU A 227 18.07 27.49 -5.43
C LEU A 227 17.51 28.89 -5.18
N SER A 228 17.81 29.46 -4.01
CA SER A 228 17.27 30.73 -3.51
C SER A 228 18.07 31.99 -3.90
N SER A 229 19.23 31.85 -4.54
CA SER A 229 20.17 32.95 -4.77
C SER A 229 20.82 32.92 -6.17
N ASP A 230 20.99 34.08 -6.80
CA ASP A 230 21.79 34.29 -8.04
C ASP A 230 23.27 33.89 -7.88
N VAL A 231 23.76 33.79 -6.65
CA VAL A 231 25.13 33.35 -6.32
C VAL A 231 25.03 32.12 -5.42
N ILE A 232 25.56 31.01 -5.90
CA ILE A 232 25.63 29.75 -5.16
C ILE A 232 27.10 29.45 -4.89
N THR A 233 27.43 29.15 -3.64
CA THR A 233 28.79 28.88 -3.16
C THR A 233 29.03 27.39 -2.88
N SER A 234 27.97 26.67 -2.51
CA SER A 234 27.95 25.20 -2.32
C SER A 234 26.54 24.64 -2.51
N LEU A 235 26.43 23.31 -2.65
CA LEU A 235 25.15 22.58 -2.64
C LEU A 235 25.03 21.73 -1.37
N ASP A 236 23.92 21.89 -0.65
CA ASP A 236 23.55 21.08 0.51
C ASP A 236 22.61 19.95 0.07
N LEU A 237 22.85 18.75 0.59
CA LEU A 237 21.98 17.60 0.36
C LEU A 237 21.07 17.38 1.58
N ILE A 238 19.76 17.29 1.33
CA ILE A 238 18.72 17.09 2.34
C ILE A 238 18.07 15.73 2.11
N LEU A 239 17.96 14.96 3.19
CA LEU A 239 17.58 13.54 3.16
C LEU A 239 16.43 13.22 4.12
N GLU A 240 16.16 14.10 5.09
CA GLU A 240 15.19 13.89 6.16
C GLU A 240 13.75 14.09 5.66
N GLY A 241 13.00 12.98 5.60
CA GLY A 241 11.58 12.96 5.26
C GLY A 241 10.67 12.68 6.45
N LEU A 242 9.40 12.39 6.14
CA LEU A 242 8.35 12.22 7.16
C LEU A 242 8.71 11.12 8.18
N ASN A 243 8.41 11.39 9.45
CA ASN A 243 8.65 10.52 10.60
C ASN A 243 10.11 10.06 10.78
N GLY A 244 11.08 10.70 10.12
CA GLY A 244 12.49 10.31 10.16
C GLY A 244 12.89 9.29 9.07
N GLN A 245 12.04 9.04 8.08
CA GLN A 245 12.40 8.26 6.89
C GLN A 245 13.54 8.92 6.12
N LEU A 246 14.40 8.09 5.53
CA LEU A 246 15.50 8.48 4.66
C LEU A 246 15.36 7.77 3.30
N PRO A 247 15.80 8.38 2.19
CA PRO A 247 15.99 7.66 0.94
C PRO A 247 17.10 6.62 1.06
N ASN A 248 17.19 5.76 0.06
CA ASN A 248 18.30 4.85 -0.16
C ASN A 248 19.65 5.61 -0.24
N LEU A 249 20.65 5.13 0.51
CA LEU A 249 21.97 5.75 0.62
C LEU A 249 22.70 5.97 -0.72
N ASP A 250 22.47 5.13 -1.73
CA ASP A 250 23.14 5.29 -3.03
C ASP A 250 22.71 6.57 -3.77
N LEU A 251 21.53 7.12 -3.48
CA LEU A 251 21.12 8.43 -4.03
C LEU A 251 21.99 9.57 -3.49
N ALA A 252 22.39 9.50 -2.21
CA ALA A 252 23.32 10.45 -1.61
C ALA A 252 24.77 10.24 -2.08
N ASN A 253 25.18 8.97 -2.21
CA ASN A 253 26.48 8.61 -2.77
C ASN A 253 26.62 9.10 -4.22
N LEU A 254 25.55 8.99 -5.02
CA LEU A 254 25.48 9.48 -6.40
C LEU A 254 25.71 10.99 -6.49
N PHE A 255 25.00 11.77 -5.65
CA PHE A 255 25.19 13.22 -5.55
C PHE A 255 26.64 13.56 -5.18
N TYR A 256 27.20 12.88 -4.17
CA TYR A 256 28.56 13.15 -3.72
C TYR A 256 29.62 12.80 -4.79
N ALA A 257 29.44 11.69 -5.51
CA ALA A 257 30.34 11.27 -6.58
C ALA A 257 30.35 12.25 -7.78
N PHE A 258 29.20 12.81 -8.17
CA PHE A 258 29.15 13.87 -9.17
C PHE A 258 29.69 15.20 -8.63
N CYS A 259 29.49 15.51 -7.34
CA CYS A 259 30.12 16.68 -6.71
C CYS A 259 31.66 16.62 -6.80
N GLN A 260 32.26 15.49 -6.39
CA GLN A 260 33.70 15.26 -6.50
C GLN A 260 34.20 15.40 -7.95
N LYS A 261 33.55 14.73 -8.90
CA LYS A 261 33.94 14.75 -10.32
C LYS A 261 33.93 16.15 -10.94
N LEU A 262 32.93 16.98 -10.59
CA LEU A 262 32.75 18.31 -11.18
C LEU A 262 33.45 19.43 -10.38
N GLY A 263 34.19 19.10 -9.32
CA GLY A 263 34.84 20.09 -8.45
C GLY A 263 33.86 20.94 -7.65
N VAL A 264 32.67 20.41 -7.38
CA VAL A 264 31.58 21.11 -6.69
C VAL A 264 31.72 21.01 -5.18
N LEU A 265 31.70 22.16 -4.51
CA LEU A 265 31.61 22.25 -3.06
C LEU A 265 30.23 21.79 -2.58
N CYS A 266 30.24 20.79 -1.70
CA CYS A 266 29.03 20.18 -1.15
C CYS A 266 29.03 20.18 0.37
N THR A 267 27.85 20.32 0.95
CA THR A 267 27.58 20.29 2.39
C THR A 267 26.54 19.21 2.70
N ILE A 268 26.48 18.81 3.98
CA ILE A 268 25.31 18.15 4.56
C ILE A 268 25.03 18.81 5.90
N GLN A 269 23.77 19.05 6.22
CA GLN A 269 23.37 19.89 7.36
C GLN A 269 23.96 21.32 7.31
N GLY A 270 24.30 21.84 6.13
CA GLY A 270 25.03 23.10 5.95
C GLY A 270 26.52 23.06 6.32
N LYS A 271 27.02 21.94 6.87
CA LYS A 271 28.42 21.75 7.28
C LYS A 271 29.25 21.21 6.11
N LEU A 272 30.47 21.72 5.93
CA LEU A 272 31.40 21.33 4.86
C LEU A 272 31.95 19.92 5.06
N GLN A 273 32.39 19.27 3.96
CA GLN A 273 33.14 18.02 4.08
C GLN A 273 34.58 18.31 4.56
N ARG A 274 35.02 17.65 5.64
CA ARG A 274 36.39 17.68 6.14
C ARG A 274 37.12 16.37 5.80
N ASN A 275 38.45 16.46 5.64
CA ASN A 275 39.32 15.33 5.31
C ASN A 275 40.27 14.94 6.46
N ASP A 276 40.39 15.78 7.49
CA ASP A 276 41.28 15.60 8.64
C ASP A 276 40.60 14.80 9.77
N TRP A 277 40.16 13.59 9.44
CA TRP A 277 39.39 12.70 10.34
C TRP A 277 40.13 12.31 11.63
N ASP A 278 41.46 12.31 11.62
CA ASP A 278 42.31 12.08 12.80
C ASP A 278 42.40 13.30 13.75
N SER A 279 41.91 14.47 13.33
CA SER A 279 42.04 15.72 14.09
C SER A 279 40.88 15.90 15.08
N ALA A 280 41.16 16.58 16.20
CA ALA A 280 40.13 16.93 17.18
C ALA A 280 39.05 17.87 16.61
N GLU A 281 39.39 18.67 15.60
CA GLU A 281 38.41 19.48 14.86
C GLU A 281 37.59 18.63 13.88
N GLY A 282 38.21 17.66 13.20
CA GLY A 282 37.53 16.72 12.32
C GLY A 282 36.49 15.90 13.08
N TYR A 283 36.86 15.37 14.24
CA TYR A 283 35.94 14.66 15.13
C TYR A 283 34.80 15.56 15.65
N THR A 284 35.07 16.76 16.15
CA THR A 284 34.01 17.63 16.66
C THR A 284 33.06 18.08 15.54
N HIS A 285 33.57 18.38 14.35
CA HIS A 285 32.78 18.71 13.16
C HIS A 285 31.91 17.53 12.69
N ALA A 286 32.46 16.31 12.67
CA ALA A 286 31.72 15.08 12.36
C ALA A 286 30.60 14.81 13.39
N ALA A 287 30.89 15.00 14.69
CA ALA A 287 29.91 14.84 15.77
C ALA A 287 28.80 15.90 15.70
N GLN A 288 29.12 17.17 15.43
CA GLN A 288 28.12 18.22 15.19
C GLN A 288 27.20 17.88 14.01
N THR A 289 27.78 17.44 12.89
CA THR A 289 27.05 17.10 11.66
C THR A 289 26.10 15.90 11.89
N MET A 290 26.58 14.87 12.59
CA MET A 290 25.77 13.71 13.00
C MET A 290 24.65 14.12 13.97
N MET A 291 24.92 14.99 14.94
CA MET A 291 23.90 15.44 15.91
C MET A 291 22.82 16.33 15.25
N LEU A 292 23.19 17.17 14.28
CA LEU A 292 22.23 17.94 13.47
C LEU A 292 21.28 17.02 12.68
N MET A 293 21.82 15.97 12.03
CA MET A 293 21.02 14.98 11.32
C MET A 293 20.05 14.25 12.27
N VAL A 294 20.51 13.86 13.47
CA VAL A 294 19.68 13.22 14.50
C VAL A 294 18.58 14.15 15.01
N LEU A 295 18.88 15.43 15.27
CA LEU A 295 17.85 16.41 15.69
C LEU A 295 16.78 16.64 14.60
N LYS A 296 17.18 16.71 13.32
CA LYS A 296 16.22 16.84 12.21
C LYS A 296 15.36 15.60 12.01
N GLN A 297 15.95 14.40 12.09
CA GLN A 297 15.19 13.14 12.04
C GLN A 297 14.19 13.04 13.20
N ALA A 298 14.62 13.39 14.42
CA ALA A 298 13.77 13.30 15.62
C ALA A 298 12.55 14.24 15.58
N CYS A 299 12.61 15.32 14.78
CA CYS A 299 11.47 16.22 14.55
C CYS A 299 10.35 15.57 13.72
N GLY A 300 10.65 14.59 12.87
CA GLY A 300 9.65 13.89 12.03
C GLY A 300 9.04 14.71 10.89
N ARG A 301 9.30 16.01 10.81
CA ARG A 301 8.92 16.88 9.68
C ARG A 301 9.83 16.64 8.46
N SER A 302 9.26 16.71 7.25
CA SER A 302 10.03 16.72 6.01
C SER A 302 10.78 18.05 5.81
N TRP A 303 12.08 18.00 5.52
CA TRP A 303 12.93 19.21 5.38
C TRP A 303 13.04 19.76 3.95
N GLY A 304 12.33 19.13 3.01
CA GLY A 304 12.12 19.52 1.61
C GLY A 304 11.03 18.64 0.98
N ASP A 305 10.65 18.90 -0.28
CA ASP A 305 9.58 18.15 -0.98
C ASP A 305 9.84 16.63 -1.09
N HIS A 306 11.12 16.24 -1.13
CA HIS A 306 11.54 14.85 -1.32
C HIS A 306 10.95 13.87 -0.29
N GLY A 307 10.77 14.31 0.96
CA GLY A 307 10.31 13.43 2.05
C GLY A 307 8.85 13.01 1.96
N LEU A 308 8.06 13.61 1.05
CA LEU A 308 6.71 13.13 0.72
C LEU A 308 6.74 11.96 -0.28
N PHE A 309 7.74 11.89 -1.15
CA PHE A 309 7.93 10.78 -2.09
C PHE A 309 8.28 9.45 -1.39
N LEU A 310 9.01 9.53 -0.27
CA LEU A 310 9.41 8.34 0.52
C LEU A 310 8.21 7.53 1.00
N ARG A 311 7.09 8.19 1.33
CA ARG A 311 5.80 7.56 1.71
C ARG A 311 5.24 6.63 0.64
N TYR A 312 5.55 6.90 -0.63
CA TYR A 312 5.11 6.11 -1.79
C TYR A 312 6.18 5.12 -2.28
N HIS A 313 7.25 4.92 -1.50
CA HIS A 313 8.46 4.17 -1.86
C HIS A 313 9.08 4.64 -3.19
N ILE A 314 9.18 5.97 -3.35
CA ILE A 314 9.91 6.63 -4.44
C ILE A 314 11.16 7.28 -3.84
N GLU A 315 12.33 6.88 -4.35
CA GLU A 315 13.62 7.35 -3.83
C GLU A 315 13.87 8.80 -4.22
N ALA A 316 14.03 9.68 -3.22
CA ALA A 316 14.07 11.12 -3.45
C ALA A 316 15.00 11.88 -2.50
N ALA A 317 15.61 12.95 -3.01
CA ALA A 317 16.41 13.89 -2.23
C ALA A 317 16.19 15.34 -2.68
N SER A 318 16.39 16.30 -1.78
CA SER A 318 16.34 17.75 -2.10
C SER A 318 17.75 18.35 -2.11
N ILE A 319 18.07 19.13 -3.14
CA ILE A 319 19.38 19.77 -3.35
C ILE A 319 19.20 21.29 -3.19
N ARG A 320 19.78 21.85 -2.12
CA ARG A 320 19.63 23.27 -1.73
C ARG A 320 20.90 24.06 -2.01
N GLY A 321 20.77 25.22 -2.67
CA GLY A 321 21.88 26.12 -2.97
C GLY A 321 22.20 27.03 -1.79
N ILE A 322 23.43 26.99 -1.28
CA ILE A 322 23.89 27.82 -0.15
C ILE A 322 24.81 28.95 -0.62
N ASN A 323 24.64 30.14 -0.03
CA ASN A 323 25.42 31.36 -0.32
C ASN A 323 26.18 31.88 0.92
N SER A 324 27.01 31.01 1.51
CA SER A 324 27.78 31.31 2.73
C SER A 324 29.28 31.47 2.46
N PHE A 325 29.84 30.70 1.51
CA PHE A 325 31.29 30.59 1.33
C PHE A 325 31.81 31.59 0.29
N ARG A 326 31.84 32.88 0.66
CA ARG A 326 32.11 34.04 -0.22
C ARG A 326 33.33 33.98 -1.16
N HIS A 327 34.30 33.09 -0.89
CA HIS A 327 35.48 32.88 -1.76
C HIS A 327 35.22 31.94 -2.95
N TYR A 328 34.11 31.21 -2.96
CA TYR A 328 33.73 30.26 -3.99
C TYR A 328 32.47 30.73 -4.71
N LYS A 329 32.44 30.60 -6.05
CA LYS A 329 31.25 30.84 -6.85
C LYS A 329 31.08 29.71 -7.85
N MET A 330 29.94 29.03 -7.79
CA MET A 330 29.55 28.04 -8.78
C MET A 330 28.80 28.72 -9.93
N ASP A 331 28.98 28.19 -11.14
CA ASP A 331 28.13 28.55 -12.28
C ASP A 331 26.92 27.61 -12.39
N ALA A 332 25.80 28.14 -12.88
CA ALA A 332 24.58 27.39 -13.14
C ALA A 332 24.79 26.28 -14.19
N THR A 333 25.78 26.40 -15.08
CA THR A 333 26.16 25.30 -15.99
C THR A 333 26.70 24.11 -15.23
N THR A 334 27.51 24.31 -14.19
CA THR A 334 28.06 23.20 -13.38
C THR A 334 26.97 22.47 -12.60
N ILE A 335 26.00 23.20 -12.06
CA ILE A 335 24.81 22.61 -11.39
C ILE A 335 23.97 21.82 -12.40
N GLY A 336 23.71 22.38 -13.59
CA GLY A 336 22.97 21.68 -14.65
C GLY A 336 23.68 20.42 -15.16
N ARG A 337 25.02 20.39 -15.18
CA ARG A 337 25.81 19.17 -15.47
C ARG A 337 25.68 18.12 -14.37
N LEU A 338 25.76 18.52 -13.10
CA LEU A 338 25.55 17.61 -11.97
C LEU A 338 24.18 16.92 -12.05
N LEU A 339 23.12 17.71 -12.33
CA LEU A 339 21.77 17.20 -12.49
C LEU A 339 21.60 16.34 -13.76
N GLU A 340 22.23 16.69 -14.88
CA GLU A 340 22.33 15.80 -16.06
C GLU A 340 22.96 14.45 -15.68
N GLY A 341 24.09 14.45 -14.98
CA GLY A 341 24.80 13.24 -14.56
C GLY A 341 23.94 12.33 -13.67
N MET A 342 23.32 12.91 -12.63
CA MET A 342 22.43 12.17 -11.73
C MET A 342 21.22 11.59 -12.45
N VAL A 343 20.49 12.40 -13.24
CA VAL A 343 19.28 11.94 -13.94
C VAL A 343 19.61 10.88 -14.99
N ARG A 344 20.76 10.98 -15.68
CA ARG A 344 21.24 9.94 -16.61
C ARG A 344 21.59 8.62 -15.93
N LYS A 345 21.89 8.61 -14.63
CA LYS A 345 22.06 7.37 -13.86
C LYS A 345 20.74 6.79 -13.38
N LEU A 346 19.83 7.60 -12.85
CA LEU A 346 18.48 7.17 -12.47
C LEU A 346 17.68 6.64 -13.69
N ASN A 347 17.90 7.22 -14.87
CA ASN A 347 17.37 6.75 -16.15
C ASN A 347 17.80 5.31 -16.48
N ASN A 348 19.00 4.91 -16.07
CA ASN A 348 19.60 3.61 -16.41
C ASN A 348 19.36 2.51 -15.37
N LEU A 349 18.68 2.82 -14.25
CA LEU A 349 18.18 1.79 -13.32
C LEU A 349 17.24 0.83 -14.04
N LEU A 350 17.45 -0.48 -13.91
CA LEU A 350 16.56 -1.51 -14.45
C LEU A 350 15.51 -1.96 -13.42
N GLU A 351 15.80 -1.75 -12.14
CA GLU A 351 14.98 -2.14 -10.99
C GLU A 351 14.93 -0.97 -9.98
N ARG A 352 14.12 -1.10 -8.92
CA ARG A 352 14.15 -0.16 -7.78
C ARG A 352 15.37 -0.45 -6.89
N LEU A 353 15.77 0.55 -6.08
CA LEU A 353 16.97 0.45 -5.25
C LEU A 353 16.76 -0.48 -4.04
N HIS A 354 17.09 -1.76 -4.21
CA HIS A 354 16.79 -2.82 -3.24
C HIS A 354 17.98 -3.31 -2.38
N GLN A 355 19.24 -2.98 -2.71
CA GLN A 355 20.42 -3.53 -2.00
C GLN A 355 21.10 -2.60 -0.99
N SER A 356 20.77 -1.31 -1.00
CA SER A 356 21.47 -0.27 -0.21
C SER A 356 20.74 0.10 1.09
N TYR A 357 21.47 0.67 2.05
CA TYR A 357 20.95 0.95 3.39
C TYR A 357 19.92 2.09 3.41
N PHE A 358 18.79 1.87 4.08
CA PHE A 358 17.80 2.89 4.45
C PHE A 358 18.00 3.43 5.89
N PHE A 359 18.82 2.76 6.69
CA PHE A 359 19.03 3.07 8.11
C PHE A 359 20.49 3.44 8.37
N TYR A 360 20.81 4.73 8.29
CA TYR A 360 22.18 5.26 8.41
C TYR A 360 22.21 6.65 9.05
N LEU A 361 23.37 7.02 9.61
CA LEU A 361 23.71 8.40 9.96
C LEU A 361 24.93 8.85 9.14
N LEU A 362 24.98 10.13 8.76
CA LEU A 362 26.06 10.73 7.95
C LEU A 362 26.79 11.83 8.74
N PRO A 363 27.93 11.52 9.38
CA PRO A 363 28.89 12.53 9.82
C PRO A 363 29.55 13.29 8.64
N SER A 364 29.44 12.75 7.42
CA SER A 364 29.90 13.34 6.15
C SER A 364 29.20 12.68 4.96
N LEU A 365 29.14 13.34 3.80
CA LEU A 365 28.74 12.69 2.54
C LEU A 365 29.72 11.59 2.07
N SER A 366 30.92 11.52 2.66
CA SER A 366 31.94 10.52 2.35
C SER A 366 31.93 9.30 3.28
N ARG A 367 31.21 9.36 4.41
CA ARG A 367 31.21 8.31 5.44
C ARG A 367 29.87 8.18 6.16
N PHE A 368 29.47 6.95 6.42
CA PHE A 368 28.23 6.62 7.10
C PHE A 368 28.45 5.72 8.32
N VAL A 369 27.54 5.84 9.29
CA VAL A 369 27.42 4.93 10.42
C VAL A 369 26.23 4.02 10.16
N SER A 370 26.49 2.72 10.04
CA SER A 370 25.44 1.69 9.85
C SER A 370 24.64 1.45 11.14
N ILE A 371 23.38 1.04 10.99
CA ILE A 371 22.47 0.64 12.09
C ILE A 371 23.11 -0.30 13.12
N GLY A 372 23.97 -1.22 12.68
CA GLY A 372 24.68 -2.15 13.57
C GLY A 372 25.65 -1.49 14.56
N TYR A 373 26.12 -0.27 14.27
CA TYR A 373 26.99 0.50 15.17
C TYR A 373 26.22 1.42 16.10
N TYR A 374 25.12 2.06 15.67
CA TYR A 374 24.41 3.02 16.52
C TYR A 374 23.33 2.40 17.43
N MET A 375 22.66 1.31 17.01
CA MET A 375 21.66 0.63 17.84
C MET A 375 22.17 0.15 19.22
N PRO A 376 23.42 -0.33 19.38
CA PRO A 376 23.99 -0.62 20.69
C PRO A 376 23.91 0.52 21.73
N ALA A 377 23.99 1.79 21.32
CA ALA A 377 23.84 2.91 22.25
C ALA A 377 22.42 2.97 22.84
N PHE A 378 21.39 2.81 22.01
CA PHE A 378 20.01 2.69 22.49
C PHE A 378 19.78 1.42 23.30
N GLY A 379 20.36 0.28 22.88
CA GLY A 379 20.28 -0.98 23.61
C GLY A 379 20.83 -0.90 25.04
N LEU A 380 21.95 -0.21 25.23
CA LEU A 380 22.53 0.04 26.56
C LEU A 380 21.60 0.88 27.46
N LEU A 381 20.85 1.83 26.89
CA LEU A 381 19.83 2.61 27.63
C LEU A 381 18.61 1.75 27.96
N ALA A 382 18.08 0.98 27.00
CA ALA A 382 16.92 0.10 27.21
C ALA A 382 17.19 -0.97 28.29
N VAL A 383 18.41 -1.51 28.35
CA VAL A 383 18.83 -2.48 29.37
C VAL A 383 18.74 -1.93 30.80
N ILE A 384 18.93 -0.61 31.02
CA ILE A 384 18.78 0.01 32.35
C ILE A 384 17.34 -0.15 32.88
N LEU A 385 16.34 0.04 32.02
CA LEU A 385 14.93 -0.13 32.38
C LEU A 385 14.64 -1.59 32.75
N LEU A 386 15.16 -2.54 31.98
CA LEU A 386 15.00 -3.98 32.22
C LEU A 386 15.71 -4.44 33.50
N LEU A 387 16.92 -3.96 33.78
CA LEU A 387 17.65 -4.27 35.01
C LEU A 387 16.96 -3.68 36.26
N ARG A 388 16.41 -2.47 36.16
CA ARG A 388 15.59 -1.86 37.22
C ARG A 388 14.25 -2.56 37.43
N ALA A 389 13.61 -3.03 36.36
CA ALA A 389 12.42 -3.87 36.45
C ALA A 389 12.72 -5.22 37.14
N LEU A 390 13.80 -5.91 36.74
CA LEU A 390 14.23 -7.18 37.33
C LEU A 390 14.58 -7.04 38.82
N ASP A 391 15.25 -5.95 39.21
CA ASP A 391 15.59 -5.63 40.60
C ASP A 391 14.35 -5.40 41.47
N LEU A 392 13.35 -4.65 40.97
CA LEU A 392 12.06 -4.48 41.65
C LEU A 392 11.30 -5.81 41.75
N TRP A 393 11.30 -6.63 40.70
CA TRP A 393 10.67 -7.95 40.69
C TRP A 393 11.31 -8.91 41.70
N VAL A 394 12.64 -8.92 41.83
CA VAL A 394 13.35 -9.72 42.85
C VAL A 394 12.98 -9.26 44.25
N HIS A 395 12.94 -7.94 44.52
CA HIS A 395 12.54 -7.41 45.83
C HIS A 395 11.04 -7.61 46.16
N LEU A 396 10.18 -7.78 45.16
CA LEU A 396 8.77 -8.18 45.34
C LEU A 396 8.64 -9.69 45.60
N GLY A 397 9.55 -10.51 45.07
CA GLY A 397 9.55 -11.97 45.22
C GLY A 397 10.23 -12.52 46.47
N THR A 398 10.95 -11.69 47.25
CA THR A 398 11.60 -12.10 48.50
C THR A 398 10.72 -11.79 49.73
N PRO A 399 10.24 -12.81 50.47
CA PRO A 399 9.53 -12.56 51.74
C PRO A 399 10.47 -11.98 52.80
N ALA A 400 9.94 -11.11 53.66
CA ALA A 400 10.68 -10.44 54.71
C ALA A 400 11.07 -11.40 55.85
N LEU A 401 12.27 -11.98 55.77
CA LEU A 401 12.85 -12.85 56.79
C LEU A 401 13.73 -12.04 57.77
N GLU A 402 13.14 -11.09 58.51
CA GLU A 402 13.82 -10.43 59.62
C GLU A 402 12.84 -9.89 60.69
N ALA A 403 12.31 -10.82 61.49
CA ALA A 403 11.71 -10.54 62.80
C ALA A 403 12.02 -11.72 63.72
N VAL A 404 12.97 -11.53 64.66
CA VAL A 404 13.36 -12.54 65.65
C VAL A 404 12.76 -12.14 67.00
N ASP A 405 12.18 -13.13 67.70
CA ASP A 405 11.72 -13.10 69.09
C ASP A 405 10.74 -11.96 69.48
N GLY A 406 9.45 -12.18 69.22
CA GLY A 406 8.36 -11.37 69.79
C GLY A 406 6.97 -11.98 69.51
N VAL A 407 6.13 -12.12 70.54
CA VAL A 407 4.77 -12.68 70.39
C VAL A 407 3.81 -11.62 69.84
N GLY A 408 3.23 -11.90 68.68
CA GLY A 408 2.13 -11.14 68.10
C GLY A 408 1.68 -11.75 66.77
N GLU A 409 0.37 -11.82 66.53
CA GLU A 409 -0.17 -12.22 65.22
C GLU A 409 0.03 -11.06 64.23
N ALA A 410 1.06 -11.16 63.38
CA ALA A 410 1.28 -10.19 62.32
C ALA A 410 0.32 -10.49 61.15
N GLU A 411 -0.58 -9.55 60.86
CA GLU A 411 -1.43 -9.61 59.67
C GLU A 411 -0.56 -9.74 58.40
N GLN A 412 -0.93 -10.64 57.50
CA GLN A 412 -0.30 -10.68 56.18
C GLN A 412 -0.65 -9.38 55.43
N PRO A 413 0.34 -8.59 54.96
CA PRO A 413 0.04 -7.40 54.17
C PRO A 413 -0.70 -7.82 52.90
N SER A 414 -1.83 -7.19 52.63
CA SER A 414 -2.62 -7.40 51.43
C SER A 414 -1.78 -7.19 50.18
N SER A 415 -1.85 -8.15 49.24
CA SER A 415 -1.28 -7.97 47.91
C SER A 415 -2.02 -6.79 47.25
N PRO A 416 -1.34 -5.72 46.81
CA PRO A 416 -2.00 -4.49 46.37
C PRO A 416 -2.95 -4.78 45.21
N GLY A 417 -4.23 -4.43 45.39
CA GLY A 417 -5.28 -4.79 44.44
C GLY A 417 -5.02 -4.21 43.05
N VAL A 418 -5.18 -5.02 42.00
CA VAL A 418 -4.82 -4.68 40.59
C VAL A 418 -5.39 -3.32 40.13
N LEU A 419 -6.57 -2.96 40.62
CA LEU A 419 -7.24 -1.68 40.36
C LEU A 419 -6.39 -0.45 40.76
N THR A 420 -5.58 -0.55 41.82
CA THR A 420 -4.71 0.54 42.30
C THR A 420 -3.59 0.88 41.32
N VAL A 421 -3.09 -0.12 40.58
CA VAL A 421 -2.02 0.01 39.57
C VAL A 421 -2.62 0.41 38.22
N LEU A 422 -3.80 -0.12 37.87
CA LEU A 422 -4.48 0.16 36.61
C LEU A 422 -4.98 1.61 36.53
N THR A 423 -5.52 2.15 37.64
CA THR A 423 -6.11 3.50 37.71
C THR A 423 -5.16 4.62 37.21
N PRO A 424 -3.93 4.80 37.73
CA PRO A 424 -3.03 5.84 37.23
C PRO A 424 -2.64 5.64 35.77
N VAL A 425 -2.48 4.39 35.31
CA VAL A 425 -2.17 4.08 33.91
C VAL A 425 -3.30 4.54 32.97
N VAL A 426 -4.56 4.23 33.31
CA VAL A 426 -5.73 4.67 32.53
C VAL A 426 -5.83 6.19 32.48
N ILE A 427 -5.66 6.89 33.60
CA ILE A 427 -5.78 8.36 33.61
C ILE A 427 -4.62 9.02 32.84
N SER A 428 -3.40 8.45 32.87
CA SER A 428 -2.30 8.91 32.01
C SER A 428 -2.61 8.73 30.52
N HIS A 429 -3.26 7.63 30.11
CA HIS A 429 -3.70 7.44 28.73
C HIS A 429 -4.80 8.43 28.33
N LEU A 430 -5.79 8.67 29.20
CA LEU A 430 -6.83 9.68 28.97
C LEU A 430 -6.24 11.10 28.86
N THR A 431 -5.21 11.41 29.65
CA THR A 431 -4.48 12.70 29.55
C THR A 431 -3.69 12.79 28.23
N GLY A 432 -3.11 11.69 27.76
CA GLY A 432 -2.45 11.63 26.43
C GLY A 432 -3.43 11.82 25.28
N VAL A 433 -4.59 11.16 25.32
CA VAL A 433 -5.68 11.34 24.33
C VAL A 433 -6.23 12.77 24.38
N ALA A 434 -6.39 13.35 25.57
CA ALA A 434 -6.78 14.74 25.73
C ALA A 434 -5.76 15.70 25.09
N LEU A 435 -4.45 15.49 25.34
CA LEU A 435 -3.36 16.28 24.76
C LEU A 435 -3.26 16.13 23.23
N TYR A 436 -3.67 14.99 22.69
CA TYR A 436 -3.67 14.72 21.25
C TYR A 436 -4.87 15.35 20.52
N LEU A 437 -6.07 15.31 21.12
CA LEU A 437 -7.31 15.75 20.46
C LEU A 437 -7.73 17.19 20.81
N LEU A 438 -7.73 17.55 22.11
CA LEU A 438 -8.41 18.76 22.59
C LEU A 438 -7.76 20.09 22.15
N PRO A 439 -6.43 20.22 21.94
CA PRO A 439 -5.85 21.49 21.49
C PRO A 439 -6.49 22.06 20.24
N VAL A 440 -6.82 21.22 19.26
CA VAL A 440 -7.51 21.64 18.02
C VAL A 440 -9.02 21.75 18.25
N HIS A 441 -9.64 20.79 18.94
CA HIS A 441 -11.10 20.77 19.12
C HIS A 441 -11.64 21.88 20.05
N LEU A 442 -10.80 22.50 20.89
CA LEU A 442 -11.20 23.56 21.81
C LEU A 442 -10.77 24.97 21.36
N GLN A 443 -10.09 25.12 20.22
CA GLN A 443 -9.53 26.40 19.77
C GLN A 443 -10.63 27.47 19.56
N GLU A 444 -11.75 27.09 18.92
CA GLU A 444 -12.87 28.01 18.63
C GLU A 444 -13.48 28.55 19.94
N MET A 445 -13.80 27.65 20.87
CA MET A 445 -14.33 27.99 22.21
C MET A 445 -13.34 28.84 23.02
N ALA A 446 -12.04 28.58 22.92
CA ALA A 446 -11.02 29.37 23.60
C ALA A 446 -10.92 30.80 23.05
N VAL A 447 -11.02 30.99 21.73
CA VAL A 447 -11.01 32.33 21.10
C VAL A 447 -12.31 33.11 21.37
N GLU A 448 -13.46 32.43 21.52
CA GLU A 448 -14.69 33.09 21.98
C GLU A 448 -14.59 33.67 23.41
N HIS A 449 -13.77 33.07 24.28
CA HIS A 449 -13.71 33.38 25.71
C HIS A 449 -12.44 34.14 26.14
N PHE A 450 -11.37 34.13 25.34
CA PHE A 450 -10.07 34.74 25.66
C PHE A 450 -9.51 35.55 24.48
N PRO A 451 -8.84 36.70 24.72
CA PRO A 451 -8.27 37.54 23.67
C PRO A 451 -6.93 36.97 23.17
N VAL A 452 -7.00 35.85 22.45
CA VAL A 452 -5.87 35.13 21.83
C VAL A 452 -6.20 34.76 20.39
N SER A 453 -5.18 34.51 19.56
CA SER A 453 -5.39 33.86 18.25
C SER A 453 -5.69 32.36 18.42
N GLU A 454 -6.24 31.71 17.39
CA GLU A 454 -6.45 30.25 17.42
C GLU A 454 -5.14 29.48 17.61
N THR A 455 -4.06 29.91 16.96
CA THR A 455 -2.76 29.23 17.04
C THR A 455 -2.16 29.33 18.44
N GLU A 456 -2.31 30.49 19.11
CA GLU A 456 -2.02 30.62 20.54
C GLU A 456 -2.96 29.78 21.40
N ALA A 457 -4.26 29.73 21.08
CA ALA A 457 -5.24 28.92 21.82
C ALA A 457 -4.92 27.41 21.78
N VAL A 458 -4.48 26.89 20.63
CA VAL A 458 -4.01 25.50 20.46
C VAL A 458 -2.79 25.25 21.37
N VAL A 459 -1.77 26.11 21.30
CA VAL A 459 -0.54 25.96 22.10
C VAL A 459 -0.81 26.11 23.60
N LEU A 460 -1.60 27.10 24.00
CA LEU A 460 -2.00 27.31 25.40
C LEU A 460 -2.86 26.16 25.94
N THR A 461 -3.75 25.59 25.13
CA THR A 461 -4.56 24.42 25.50
C THR A 461 -3.68 23.18 25.67
N ALA A 462 -2.71 22.96 24.78
CA ALA A 462 -1.74 21.88 24.91
C ALA A 462 -0.91 22.04 26.20
N ILE A 463 -0.41 23.25 26.50
CA ILE A 463 0.32 23.56 27.74
C ILE A 463 -0.57 23.40 28.97
N ALA A 464 -1.84 23.80 28.93
CA ALA A 464 -2.79 23.66 30.04
C ALA A 464 -3.08 22.18 30.37
N ILE A 465 -3.35 21.36 29.35
CA ILE A 465 -3.57 19.91 29.53
C ILE A 465 -2.30 19.23 30.02
N TYR A 466 -1.13 19.60 29.48
CA TYR A 466 0.16 19.05 29.88
C TYR A 466 0.53 19.41 31.32
N THR A 467 0.34 20.67 31.74
CA THR A 467 0.59 21.09 33.13
C THR A 467 -0.42 20.50 34.13
N ALA A 468 -1.69 20.34 33.74
CA ALA A 468 -2.65 19.54 34.51
C ALA A 468 -2.22 18.06 34.62
N GLY A 469 -1.65 17.49 33.54
CA GLY A 469 -1.04 16.16 33.53
C GLY A 469 0.15 16.01 34.48
N LEU A 470 1.00 17.04 34.61
CA LEU A 470 2.09 17.08 35.58
C LEU A 470 1.59 17.20 37.03
N ALA A 471 0.42 17.85 37.25
CA ALA A 471 -0.24 17.91 38.55
C ALA A 471 -1.01 16.62 38.91
N LEU A 472 -1.32 15.77 37.92
CA LEU A 472 -2.12 14.55 38.05
C LEU A 472 -1.67 13.62 39.20
N PRO A 473 -0.37 13.33 39.42
CA PRO A 473 0.06 12.44 40.50
C PRO A 473 -0.32 12.94 41.90
N HIS A 474 -0.39 14.27 42.10
CA HIS A 474 -0.79 14.83 43.39
C HIS A 474 -2.29 14.64 43.66
N ASN A 475 -3.10 14.66 42.60
CA ASN A 475 -4.55 14.48 42.66
C ASN A 475 -4.92 13.00 42.77
N THR A 476 -4.28 12.10 42.01
CA THR A 476 -4.52 10.65 42.11
C THR A 476 -4.02 10.06 43.41
N GLN A 477 -2.96 10.60 44.03
CA GLN A 477 -2.48 10.18 45.35
C GLN A 477 -3.54 10.37 46.47
N ARG A 478 -4.50 11.30 46.32
CA ARG A 478 -5.65 11.40 47.24
C ARG A 478 -6.69 10.31 47.01
N LEU A 479 -6.90 9.90 45.75
CA LEU A 479 -7.80 8.81 45.38
C LEU A 479 -7.25 7.44 45.81
N LEU A 480 -5.93 7.27 45.73
CA LEU A 480 -5.16 6.09 46.15
C LEU A 480 -4.74 6.17 47.64
N SER A 481 -5.52 6.85 48.49
CA SER A 481 -5.19 7.00 49.92
C SER A 481 -5.57 5.79 50.79
N GLY A 482 -6.26 4.79 50.21
CA GLY A 482 -6.27 3.42 50.71
C GLY A 482 -5.11 2.62 50.09
N GLU A 483 -4.38 1.86 50.93
CA GLU A 483 -3.24 1.01 50.53
C GLU A 483 -2.02 1.74 49.91
N GLY A 484 -1.55 2.80 50.56
CA GLY A 484 -0.23 3.40 50.29
C GLY A 484 0.97 2.54 50.71
N THR A 485 1.00 1.25 50.36
CA THR A 485 2.05 0.30 50.75
C THR A 485 3.32 0.44 49.92
N GLU A 486 4.48 0.12 50.52
CA GLU A 486 5.77 0.11 49.81
C GLU A 486 5.78 -0.89 48.64
N GLN A 487 4.99 -1.97 48.75
CA GLN A 487 4.79 -2.94 47.67
C GLN A 487 4.01 -2.35 46.49
N GLY A 488 2.93 -1.62 46.74
CA GLY A 488 2.13 -0.96 45.68
C GLY A 488 2.98 0.00 44.83
N TRP A 489 3.86 0.79 45.46
CA TRP A 489 4.81 1.65 44.74
C TRP A 489 5.81 0.84 43.89
N LYS A 490 6.34 -0.27 44.42
CA LYS A 490 7.27 -1.15 43.68
C LYS A 490 6.61 -1.77 42.45
N VAL A 491 5.34 -2.22 42.55
CA VAL A 491 4.58 -2.77 41.42
C VAL A 491 4.28 -1.68 40.38
N LEU A 492 3.83 -0.49 40.80
CA LEU A 492 3.56 0.61 39.87
C LEU A 492 4.83 1.06 39.12
N LYS A 493 5.97 1.20 39.81
CA LYS A 493 7.24 1.54 39.15
C LYS A 493 7.71 0.42 38.20
N LEU A 494 7.55 -0.85 38.58
CA LEU A 494 7.85 -1.99 37.71
C LEU A 494 7.04 -1.92 36.40
N THR A 495 5.72 -1.75 36.49
CA THR A 495 4.83 -1.63 35.32
C THR A 495 5.22 -0.43 34.45
N ALA A 496 5.50 0.73 35.05
CA ALA A 496 5.90 1.93 34.32
C ALA A 496 7.26 1.78 33.59
N LEU A 497 8.25 1.12 34.20
CA LEU A 497 9.56 0.88 33.56
C LEU A 497 9.43 -0.08 32.37
N LEU A 498 8.63 -1.14 32.49
CA LEU A 498 8.38 -2.07 31.39
C LEU A 498 7.59 -1.40 30.26
N TYR A 499 6.57 -0.59 30.57
CA TYR A 499 5.82 0.17 29.58
C TYR A 499 6.69 1.18 28.83
N LEU A 500 7.55 1.92 29.56
CA LEU A 500 8.50 2.85 28.96
C LEU A 500 9.54 2.14 28.06
N ALA A 501 10.00 0.95 28.45
CA ALA A 501 10.94 0.17 27.64
C ALA A 501 10.30 -0.29 26.31
N VAL A 502 9.04 -0.72 26.33
CA VAL A 502 8.27 -1.05 25.11
C VAL A 502 8.05 0.19 24.26
N LEU A 503 7.58 1.30 24.85
CA LEU A 503 7.31 2.54 24.14
C LEU A 503 8.56 3.11 23.44
N LEU A 504 9.68 3.21 24.17
CA LEU A 504 10.96 3.66 23.59
C LEU A 504 11.46 2.69 22.51
N GLY A 505 11.29 1.38 22.69
CA GLY A 505 11.66 0.37 21.70
C GLY A 505 10.87 0.51 20.40
N CYS A 506 9.55 0.65 20.48
CA CYS A 506 8.70 0.92 19.32
C CYS A 506 9.06 2.25 18.64
N THR A 507 9.28 3.32 19.41
CA THR A 507 9.71 4.61 18.85
C THR A 507 11.06 4.50 18.14
N ALA A 508 12.05 3.82 18.73
CA ALA A 508 13.38 3.68 18.14
C ALA A 508 13.43 2.79 16.87
N LEU A 509 12.45 1.90 16.68
CA LEU A 509 12.30 1.10 15.47
C LEU A 509 11.70 1.90 14.30
N ILE A 510 10.86 2.91 14.57
CA ILE A 510 10.27 3.80 13.56
C ILE A 510 11.20 4.99 13.29
N ASN A 511 11.71 5.61 14.36
CA ASN A 511 12.56 6.79 14.35
C ASN A 511 13.62 6.64 15.46
N PHE A 512 14.77 6.07 15.09
CA PHE A 512 15.89 5.87 16.01
C PHE A 512 16.27 7.16 16.75
N SER A 513 16.33 8.28 16.05
CA SER A 513 16.76 9.56 16.62
C SER A 513 15.82 10.09 17.72
N LEU A 514 14.51 10.03 17.51
CA LEU A 514 13.52 10.38 18.53
C LEU A 514 13.58 9.39 19.70
N GLY A 515 13.64 8.09 19.42
CA GLY A 515 13.73 7.05 20.45
C GLY A 515 15.01 7.16 21.29
N PHE A 516 16.14 7.53 20.68
CA PHE A 516 17.41 7.73 21.36
C PHE A 516 17.42 9.00 22.22
N ILE A 517 16.95 10.15 21.70
CA ILE A 517 16.86 11.39 22.48
C ILE A 517 15.96 11.19 23.71
N LEU A 518 14.78 10.58 23.52
CA LEU A 518 13.87 10.27 24.63
C LEU A 518 14.47 9.24 25.60
N ALA A 519 15.24 8.25 25.13
CA ALA A 519 15.93 7.32 26.03
C ALA A 519 17.02 8.04 26.86
N VAL A 520 17.80 8.94 26.25
CA VAL A 520 18.84 9.71 26.94
C VAL A 520 18.25 10.58 28.06
N THR A 521 17.11 11.25 27.84
CA THR A 521 16.50 12.11 28.87
C THR A 521 15.66 11.34 29.90
N LEU A 522 14.86 10.35 29.48
CA LEU A 522 13.89 9.69 30.36
C LEU A 522 14.50 8.56 31.22
N VAL A 523 15.40 7.74 30.66
CA VAL A 523 15.94 6.55 31.34
C VAL A 523 16.70 6.87 32.64
N PRO A 524 17.67 7.80 32.69
CA PRO A 524 18.49 7.98 33.90
C PRO A 524 17.67 8.47 35.10
N ILE A 525 16.64 9.30 34.87
CA ILE A 525 15.81 9.85 35.93
C ILE A 525 14.73 8.82 36.35
N THR A 526 14.02 8.18 35.42
CA THR A 526 13.02 7.13 35.76
C THR A 526 13.63 5.94 36.49
N ALA A 527 14.85 5.53 36.11
CA ALA A 527 15.62 4.52 36.85
C ALA A 527 15.86 4.93 38.30
N SER A 528 16.16 6.21 38.55
CA SER A 528 16.69 6.72 39.83
C SER A 528 15.62 7.16 40.86
N ILE A 529 14.36 7.34 40.45
CA ILE A 529 13.28 7.76 41.37
C ILE A 529 13.03 6.71 42.48
N THR A 530 12.92 7.18 43.73
CA THR A 530 12.59 6.39 44.93
C THR A 530 11.51 7.10 45.75
N PRO A 531 10.73 6.41 46.62
CA PRO A 531 9.60 7.03 47.32
C PRO A 531 10.02 8.06 48.38
N ASN A 532 11.26 7.98 48.86
CA ASN A 532 11.79 8.83 49.93
C ASN A 532 12.45 10.13 49.44
N MET A 533 12.26 10.49 48.16
CA MET A 533 12.81 11.71 47.57
C MET A 533 12.13 12.98 48.15
N PRO A 534 12.88 14.04 48.50
CA PRO A 534 12.30 15.32 48.93
C PRO A 534 11.31 15.87 47.89
N LYS A 535 10.15 16.39 48.33
CA LYS A 535 9.07 16.83 47.43
C LYS A 535 9.52 17.84 46.35
N ALA A 536 10.38 18.80 46.73
CA ALA A 536 10.95 19.77 45.78
C ALA A 536 11.87 19.11 44.73
N LEU A 537 12.67 18.12 45.14
CA LEU A 537 13.55 17.37 44.24
C LEU A 537 12.75 16.47 43.29
N SER A 538 11.64 15.88 43.77
CA SER A 538 10.69 15.11 42.96
C SER A 538 9.94 16.01 41.95
N ALA A 539 9.50 17.20 42.36
CA ALA A 539 8.87 18.17 41.46
C ALA A 539 9.85 18.66 40.37
N LEU A 540 11.09 18.98 40.74
CA LEU A 540 12.14 19.33 39.78
C LEU A 540 12.42 18.17 38.80
N ALA A 541 12.53 16.93 39.31
CA ALA A 541 12.71 15.75 38.48
C ALA A 541 11.54 15.53 37.50
N MET A 542 10.28 15.78 37.90
CA MET A 542 9.11 15.71 37.02
C MET A 542 9.15 16.74 35.89
N VAL A 543 9.63 17.96 36.13
CA VAL A 543 9.77 18.99 35.09
C VAL A 543 10.91 18.65 34.12
N LEU A 544 12.06 18.19 34.63
CA LEU A 544 13.22 17.79 33.81
C LEU A 544 12.98 16.49 33.02
N LEU A 545 12.15 15.58 33.53
CA LEU A 545 11.65 14.39 32.82
C LEU A 545 10.67 14.72 31.70
N SER A 546 10.14 15.94 31.66
CA SER A 546 8.96 16.22 30.86
C SER A 546 9.35 16.34 29.37
N PRO A 547 8.66 15.67 28.42
CA PRO A 547 8.97 15.78 26.99
C PRO A 547 9.07 17.22 26.46
N ALA A 548 8.24 18.13 26.97
CA ALA A 548 8.35 19.58 26.68
C ALA A 548 9.74 20.16 27.03
N PHE A 549 10.35 19.75 28.15
CA PHE A 549 11.70 20.17 28.51
C PHE A 549 12.76 19.54 27.59
N THR A 550 12.53 18.30 27.13
CA THR A 550 13.39 17.67 26.09
C THR A 550 13.31 18.45 24.77
N ILE A 551 12.11 18.84 24.32
CA ILE A 551 11.91 19.66 23.10
C ILE A 551 12.59 21.03 23.26
N LEU A 552 12.37 21.73 24.38
CA LEU A 552 13.02 23.01 24.67
C LEU A 552 14.55 22.91 24.64
N TYR A 553 15.11 21.86 25.22
CA TYR A 553 16.56 21.60 25.20
C TYR A 553 17.08 21.29 23.79
N CYS A 554 16.33 20.51 22.99
CA CYS A 554 16.64 20.27 21.58
C CYS A 554 16.63 21.56 20.74
N VAL A 555 15.72 22.51 21.01
CA VAL A 555 15.71 23.83 20.35
C VAL A 555 17.01 24.58 20.62
N PHE A 556 17.46 24.68 21.88
CA PHE A 556 18.73 25.35 22.20
C PHE A 556 19.95 24.63 21.58
N ILE A 557 20.03 23.30 21.66
CA ILE A 557 21.13 22.55 21.03
C ILE A 557 21.15 22.78 19.51
N TYR A 558 19.99 22.75 18.85
CA TYR A 558 19.92 22.95 17.40
C TYR A 558 20.45 24.32 16.99
N GLN A 559 20.07 25.39 17.71
CA GLN A 559 20.54 26.74 17.44
C GLN A 559 22.05 26.92 17.68
N GLU A 560 22.60 26.32 18.74
CA GLU A 560 24.05 26.27 18.99
C GLU A 560 24.80 25.53 17.86
N LEU A 561 24.31 24.37 17.42
CA LEU A 561 24.95 23.57 16.36
C LEU A 561 24.90 24.23 14.97
N VAL A 562 23.87 25.04 14.71
CA VAL A 562 23.72 25.87 13.50
C VAL A 562 24.50 27.20 13.60
N GLU A 563 25.20 27.44 14.71
CA GLU A 563 26.03 28.64 14.97
C GLU A 563 25.21 29.95 15.07
N VAL A 564 23.94 29.84 15.49
CA VAL A 564 23.02 30.98 15.72
C VAL A 564 22.45 30.89 17.15
N PRO A 565 23.27 31.05 18.21
CA PRO A 565 22.82 30.94 19.60
C PRO A 565 21.78 32.02 19.94
N VAL A 566 20.69 31.61 20.58
CA VAL A 566 19.51 32.45 20.88
C VAL A 566 19.36 32.75 22.37
N GLY A 567 18.83 33.94 22.70
CA GLY A 567 18.48 34.29 24.08
C GLY A 567 17.31 33.47 24.60
N PHE A 568 17.13 33.40 25.93
CA PHE A 568 16.06 32.59 26.53
C PHE A 568 14.65 32.98 26.02
N SER A 569 14.39 34.27 25.81
CA SER A 569 13.10 34.74 25.27
C SER A 569 12.86 34.29 23.82
N GLU A 570 13.91 34.23 23.00
CA GLU A 570 13.84 33.82 21.60
C GLU A 570 13.70 32.30 21.50
N GLY A 571 14.49 31.55 22.29
CA GLY A 571 14.36 30.10 22.42
C GLY A 571 12.99 29.66 22.96
N TRP A 572 12.37 30.45 23.84
CA TRP A 572 10.99 30.21 24.30
C TRP A 572 9.96 30.43 23.17
N MET A 573 10.06 31.51 22.41
CA MET A 573 9.18 31.74 21.25
C MET A 573 9.33 30.64 20.18
N LEU A 574 10.57 30.21 19.90
CA LEU A 574 10.86 29.09 19.02
C LEU A 574 10.24 27.79 19.53
N PHE A 575 10.31 27.52 20.84
CA PHE A 575 9.67 26.36 21.46
C PHE A 575 8.13 26.37 21.31
N LEU A 576 7.47 27.52 21.45
CA LEU A 576 6.02 27.63 21.21
C LEU A 576 5.66 27.38 19.74
N SER A 577 6.42 27.97 18.80
CA SER A 577 6.19 27.78 17.35
C SER A 577 6.50 26.34 16.91
N VAL A 578 7.45 25.64 17.54
CA VAL A 578 7.68 24.20 17.31
C VAL A 578 6.48 23.35 17.76
N ILE A 579 5.73 23.75 18.79
CA ILE A 579 4.49 23.07 19.20
C ILE A 579 3.37 23.32 18.18
N SER A 580 3.11 24.57 17.79
CA SER A 580 2.05 24.90 16.82
C SER A 580 2.30 24.25 15.46
N GLN A 581 3.52 24.39 14.92
CA GLN A 581 3.93 23.79 13.64
C GLN A 581 3.93 22.26 13.71
N GLY A 582 4.35 21.65 14.82
CA GLY A 582 4.34 20.19 14.98
C GLY A 582 2.92 19.59 14.99
N ILE A 583 1.97 20.27 15.65
CA ILE A 583 0.54 19.88 15.61
C ILE A 583 -0.04 20.09 14.21
N LEU A 584 0.31 21.21 13.55
CA LEU A 584 -0.15 21.53 12.20
C LEU A 584 0.37 20.53 11.15
N ASP A 585 1.67 20.23 11.15
CA ASP A 585 2.28 19.25 10.23
C ASP A 585 1.68 17.84 10.42
N HIS A 586 1.42 17.44 11.67
CA HIS A 586 0.76 16.18 11.96
C HIS A 586 -0.66 16.12 11.35
N ALA A 587 -1.45 17.19 11.53
CA ALA A 587 -2.81 17.30 11.01
C ALA A 587 -2.87 17.53 9.48
N LEU A 588 -1.78 17.99 8.85
CA LEU A 588 -1.69 18.17 7.40
C LEU A 588 -1.20 16.94 6.66
N TYR A 589 -0.13 16.28 7.13
CA TYR A 589 0.50 15.19 6.37
C TYR A 589 0.14 13.81 6.91
N GLY A 590 -0.07 13.66 8.22
CA GLY A 590 -0.53 12.42 8.87
C GLY A 590 0.46 11.24 8.82
N SER A 591 0.69 10.61 9.97
CA SER A 591 1.47 9.35 10.04
C SER A 591 0.71 8.13 9.50
N LEU A 592 -0.60 8.23 9.34
CA LEU A 592 -1.46 7.16 8.83
C LEU A 592 -1.42 7.14 7.30
N VAL A 593 -0.74 6.15 6.73
CA VAL A 593 -1.24 5.52 5.50
C VAL A 593 -2.52 4.76 5.87
N PHE A 594 -3.47 4.61 4.94
CA PHE A 594 -4.61 3.68 5.12
C PHE A 594 -4.12 2.23 4.98
N GLU A 595 -3.38 1.82 6.00
CA GLU A 595 -2.97 0.45 6.29
C GLU A 595 -4.16 -0.31 6.93
N HIS A 596 -4.11 -1.64 7.00
CA HIS A 596 -5.08 -2.44 7.75
C HIS A 596 -4.47 -3.08 9.01
N PRO A 597 -3.90 -2.31 9.96
CA PRO A 597 -3.18 -2.86 11.10
C PRO A 597 -4.10 -3.62 12.07
N ALA A 598 -5.40 -3.29 12.09
CA ALA A 598 -6.43 -4.01 12.83
C ALA A 598 -6.67 -5.43 12.29
N GLY A 599 -6.27 -5.72 11.04
CA GLY A 599 -6.40 -7.06 10.44
C GLY A 599 -7.84 -7.49 10.17
N GLY A 600 -8.78 -6.56 10.02
CA GLY A 600 -10.22 -6.85 9.87
C GLY A 600 -10.54 -7.82 8.72
N TYR A 601 -9.79 -7.74 7.62
CA TYR A 601 -9.92 -8.62 6.44
C TYR A 601 -9.83 -10.12 6.77
N LYS A 602 -9.27 -10.51 7.92
CA LYS A 602 -9.29 -11.91 8.37
C LYS A 602 -10.72 -12.45 8.48
N LYS A 603 -11.71 -11.59 8.79
CA LYS A 603 -13.13 -11.97 8.92
C LYS A 603 -13.81 -12.37 7.61
N ILE A 604 -13.38 -11.84 6.46
CA ILE A 604 -13.90 -12.31 5.16
C ILE A 604 -13.35 -13.71 4.78
N PHE A 605 -12.43 -14.26 5.59
CA PHE A 605 -11.88 -15.60 5.46
C PHE A 605 -12.20 -16.48 6.69
N GLU A 606 -13.27 -16.20 7.45
CA GLU A 606 -13.74 -17.04 8.56
C GLU A 606 -15.01 -17.81 8.19
N THR A 607 -15.15 -19.02 8.74
CA THR A 607 -16.31 -19.90 8.55
C THR A 607 -17.58 -19.29 9.14
N VAL A 608 -18.72 -19.48 8.46
CA VAL A 608 -20.03 -19.01 8.92
C VAL A 608 -21.12 -20.07 8.75
N GLU A 609 -22.16 -19.99 9.58
CA GLU A 609 -23.33 -20.86 9.50
C GLU A 609 -24.35 -20.37 8.45
N GLU A 610 -25.10 -21.30 7.85
CA GLU A 610 -26.24 -20.97 6.98
C GLU A 610 -27.47 -20.49 7.77
N LEU A 611 -28.37 -19.78 7.09
CA LEU A 611 -29.57 -19.22 7.71
C LEU A 611 -30.79 -20.12 7.50
N ASN A 612 -31.62 -20.25 8.54
CA ASN A 612 -32.90 -20.96 8.45
C ASN A 612 -33.99 -20.10 7.80
N GLU A 613 -33.97 -18.79 8.04
CA GLU A 613 -34.91 -17.80 7.49
C GLU A 613 -34.21 -16.50 7.04
N PRO A 614 -34.78 -15.72 6.11
CA PRO A 614 -34.21 -14.44 5.70
C PRO A 614 -34.24 -13.39 6.81
N LEU A 615 -33.09 -12.77 7.10
CA LEU A 615 -32.95 -11.69 8.07
C LEU A 615 -33.40 -10.35 7.47
N PRO A 616 -34.20 -9.53 8.17
CA PRO A 616 -34.52 -8.17 7.72
C PRO A 616 -33.29 -7.26 7.87
N ALA A 617 -32.86 -6.63 6.77
CA ALA A 617 -31.75 -5.69 6.79
C ALA A 617 -32.23 -4.28 7.16
N THR A 618 -31.45 -3.55 7.97
CA THR A 618 -31.74 -2.15 8.30
C THR A 618 -31.24 -1.25 7.18
N VAL A 619 -32.14 -0.47 6.58
CA VAL A 619 -31.80 0.42 5.46
C VAL A 619 -31.46 1.82 5.96
N THR A 620 -30.31 2.34 5.52
CA THR A 620 -29.91 3.74 5.64
C THR A 620 -29.75 4.34 4.22
N GLY A 621 -29.94 5.66 4.08
CA GLY A 621 -30.11 6.31 2.76
C GLY A 621 -31.49 6.03 2.13
N ARG A 622 -31.58 6.01 0.80
CA ARG A 622 -32.85 5.76 0.07
C ARG A 622 -32.64 4.89 -1.16
N ILE A 623 -33.06 3.62 -1.06
CA ILE A 623 -33.04 2.66 -2.18
C ILE A 623 -33.91 3.19 -3.35
N PRO A 624 -33.35 3.33 -4.58
CA PRO A 624 -34.10 3.72 -5.77
C PRO A 624 -35.31 2.82 -6.07
N SER A 625 -36.45 3.42 -6.42
CA SER A 625 -37.74 2.71 -6.58
C SER A 625 -37.83 1.77 -7.78
N PHE A 626 -36.86 1.81 -8.71
CA PHE A 626 -36.74 0.83 -9.79
C PHE A 626 -36.08 -0.49 -9.34
N ILE A 627 -35.47 -0.51 -8.15
CA ILE A 627 -34.81 -1.71 -7.61
C ILE A 627 -35.87 -2.63 -7.01
N LYS A 628 -36.14 -3.70 -7.75
CA LYS A 628 -36.94 -4.84 -7.35
C LYS A 628 -36.32 -6.09 -7.97
N GLY A 629 -36.13 -7.13 -7.17
CA GLY A 629 -35.34 -8.30 -7.55
C GLY A 629 -34.30 -8.67 -6.49
N SER A 630 -33.38 -9.56 -6.84
CA SER A 630 -32.44 -10.18 -5.90
C SER A 630 -31.00 -10.04 -6.39
N LEU A 631 -30.11 -9.54 -5.53
CA LEU A 631 -28.66 -9.65 -5.67
C LEU A 631 -28.23 -11.05 -5.20
N LEU A 632 -27.68 -11.86 -6.10
CA LEU A 632 -27.20 -13.21 -5.84
C LEU A 632 -25.67 -13.23 -5.96
N ARG A 633 -24.97 -13.82 -4.98
CA ARG A 633 -23.49 -13.96 -5.01
C ARG A 633 -23.03 -15.30 -4.44
N LEU A 634 -21.84 -15.75 -4.82
CA LEU A 634 -21.22 -17.00 -4.35
C LEU A 634 -19.80 -16.77 -3.81
N GLY A 635 -19.39 -17.61 -2.87
CA GLY A 635 -18.04 -17.64 -2.32
C GLY A 635 -17.84 -18.83 -1.35
N PRO A 636 -16.64 -18.96 -0.76
CA PRO A 636 -16.34 -19.95 0.26
C PRO A 636 -16.96 -19.54 1.60
N GLY A 637 -17.78 -20.41 2.21
CA GLY A 637 -18.40 -20.16 3.52
C GLY A 637 -17.92 -21.05 4.66
N LEU A 638 -17.19 -22.12 4.34
CA LEU A 638 -16.68 -23.10 5.29
C LEU A 638 -15.23 -23.42 4.92
N PHE A 639 -14.29 -23.05 5.79
CA PHE A 639 -12.85 -23.10 5.53
C PHE A 639 -12.12 -24.22 6.29
N GLU A 640 -12.86 -25.05 7.05
CA GLU A 640 -12.33 -26.25 7.69
C GLU A 640 -13.45 -27.28 7.91
N VAL A 641 -13.10 -28.57 7.92
CA VAL A 641 -14.04 -29.67 8.19
C VAL A 641 -13.56 -30.44 9.43
N GLY A 642 -14.15 -30.12 10.58
CA GLY A 642 -13.77 -30.69 11.87
C GLY A 642 -12.40 -30.19 12.33
N ALA A 643 -11.34 -30.94 12.01
CA ALA A 643 -9.94 -30.59 12.30
C ALA A 643 -9.07 -30.47 11.04
N GLU A 644 -9.62 -30.73 9.85
CA GLU A 644 -8.92 -30.64 8.56
C GLU A 644 -9.20 -29.26 7.93
N PRO A 645 -8.20 -28.37 7.82
CA PRO A 645 -8.38 -27.06 7.21
C PRO A 645 -8.33 -27.15 5.69
N PHE A 646 -9.08 -26.28 5.03
CA PHE A 646 -8.82 -25.91 3.64
C PHE A 646 -7.67 -24.90 3.58
N TYR A 647 -6.80 -25.02 2.57
CA TYR A 647 -5.56 -24.26 2.48
C TYR A 647 -5.63 -23.06 1.52
N HIS A 648 -6.34 -23.16 0.41
CA HIS A 648 -6.40 -22.13 -0.62
C HIS A 648 -7.73 -21.36 -0.63
N LEU A 649 -7.72 -20.10 -1.12
CA LEU A 649 -8.92 -19.26 -1.20
C LEU A 649 -10.09 -19.92 -1.96
N PHE A 650 -9.79 -20.79 -2.93
CA PHE A 650 -10.78 -21.47 -3.78
C PHE A 650 -11.20 -22.87 -3.27
N ASP A 651 -10.80 -23.25 -2.05
CA ASP A 651 -11.10 -24.57 -1.49
C ASP A 651 -12.34 -24.60 -0.57
N GLY A 652 -12.69 -23.47 0.04
CA GLY A 652 -13.78 -23.40 1.01
C GLY A 652 -15.14 -23.72 0.38
N GLN A 653 -16.04 -24.37 1.11
CA GLN A 653 -17.26 -24.92 0.51
C GLN A 653 -18.26 -23.82 0.12
N ALA A 654 -18.86 -23.99 -1.06
CA ALA A 654 -19.74 -23.02 -1.71
C ALA A 654 -20.94 -22.57 -0.85
N LEU A 655 -20.96 -21.28 -0.53
CA LEU A 655 -22.03 -20.59 0.18
C LEU A 655 -22.68 -19.58 -0.78
N MET A 656 -23.99 -19.72 -0.99
CA MET A 656 -24.77 -18.83 -1.83
C MET A 656 -25.45 -17.76 -0.98
N HIS A 657 -25.33 -16.51 -1.39
CA HIS A 657 -25.83 -15.32 -0.71
C HIS A 657 -26.93 -14.65 -1.54
N LYS A 658 -27.97 -14.14 -0.88
CA LYS A 658 -29.03 -13.33 -1.47
C LYS A 658 -29.31 -12.08 -0.64
N PHE A 659 -29.25 -10.91 -1.25
CA PHE A 659 -29.98 -9.71 -0.78
C PHE A 659 -31.21 -9.53 -1.68
N ASP A 660 -32.41 -9.53 -1.10
CA ASP A 660 -33.68 -9.49 -1.83
C ASP A 660 -34.37 -8.13 -1.59
N PHE A 661 -34.76 -7.45 -2.66
CA PHE A 661 -35.22 -6.06 -2.65
C PHE A 661 -36.69 -5.96 -3.05
N SER A 662 -37.53 -5.41 -2.17
CA SER A 662 -38.97 -5.25 -2.42
C SER A 662 -39.53 -3.99 -1.72
N ASN A 663 -40.08 -3.06 -2.51
CA ASN A 663 -40.75 -1.85 -2.02
C ASN A 663 -39.90 -0.99 -1.05
N GLY A 664 -38.58 -0.98 -1.22
CA GLY A 664 -37.64 -0.27 -0.34
C GLY A 664 -37.26 -1.02 0.96
N GLN A 665 -37.81 -2.21 1.19
CA GLN A 665 -37.34 -3.16 2.21
C GLN A 665 -36.32 -4.12 1.61
N VAL A 666 -35.42 -4.63 2.44
CA VAL A 666 -34.37 -5.58 2.04
C VAL A 666 -34.29 -6.73 3.05
N THR A 667 -34.11 -7.96 2.55
CA THR A 667 -33.80 -9.13 3.39
C THR A 667 -32.52 -9.81 2.92
N TYR A 668 -31.70 -10.30 3.85
CA TYR A 668 -30.50 -11.07 3.59
C TYR A 668 -30.70 -12.55 3.91
N PHE A 669 -30.22 -13.45 3.04
CA PHE A 669 -30.30 -14.89 3.23
C PHE A 669 -29.07 -15.60 2.66
N ARG A 670 -28.69 -16.75 3.24
CA ARG A 670 -27.59 -17.58 2.73
C ARG A 670 -27.75 -19.05 3.06
N LYS A 671 -27.37 -19.93 2.12
CA LYS A 671 -27.34 -21.40 2.27
C LYS A 671 -26.11 -22.00 1.59
N PHE A 672 -25.57 -23.07 2.15
CA PHE A 672 -24.53 -23.85 1.47
C PHE A 672 -25.13 -24.60 0.29
N VAL A 673 -24.42 -24.58 -0.85
CA VAL A 673 -24.76 -25.42 -2.00
C VAL A 673 -24.44 -26.86 -1.62
N LYS A 674 -25.45 -27.74 -1.66
CA LYS A 674 -25.35 -29.13 -1.19
C LYS A 674 -24.76 -30.03 -2.29
N THR A 675 -23.52 -29.73 -2.65
CA THR A 675 -22.68 -30.46 -3.63
C THR A 675 -22.25 -31.83 -3.08
N ASP A 676 -21.73 -32.73 -3.92
CA ASP A 676 -21.15 -34.00 -3.43
C ASP A 676 -19.97 -33.73 -2.49
N ALA A 677 -19.13 -32.72 -2.78
CA ALA A 677 -18.06 -32.27 -1.89
C ALA A 677 -18.61 -31.92 -0.49
N TYR A 678 -19.58 -31.00 -0.40
CA TYR A 678 -20.14 -30.54 0.86
C TYR A 678 -20.89 -31.66 1.60
N VAL A 679 -21.77 -32.40 0.91
CA VAL A 679 -22.60 -33.45 1.53
C VAL A 679 -21.72 -34.57 2.07
N ARG A 680 -20.67 -34.98 1.35
CA ARG A 680 -19.74 -36.00 1.83
C ARG A 680 -18.84 -35.48 2.93
N ALA A 681 -18.37 -34.23 2.85
CA ALA A 681 -17.60 -33.61 3.92
C ALA A 681 -18.38 -33.53 5.25
N MET A 682 -19.65 -33.14 5.20
CA MET A 682 -20.53 -33.12 6.39
C MET A 682 -20.86 -34.52 6.90
N THR A 683 -20.99 -35.51 6.01
CA THR A 683 -21.31 -36.90 6.37
C THR A 683 -20.11 -37.65 6.97
N GLU A 684 -18.92 -37.53 6.37
CA GLU A 684 -17.70 -38.20 6.85
C GLU A 684 -16.89 -37.36 7.86
N LYS A 685 -17.26 -36.09 8.08
CA LYS A 685 -16.65 -35.13 9.02
C LYS A 685 -15.14 -34.88 8.79
N ARG A 686 -14.76 -34.81 7.51
CA ARG A 686 -13.39 -34.66 6.99
C ARG A 686 -13.44 -34.12 5.56
N VAL A 687 -12.31 -33.74 4.98
CA VAL A 687 -12.23 -33.42 3.54
C VAL A 687 -12.25 -34.73 2.74
N VAL A 688 -13.27 -34.90 1.88
CA VAL A 688 -13.52 -36.17 1.15
C VAL A 688 -13.16 -36.08 -0.34
N ILE A 689 -13.33 -34.92 -0.96
CA ILE A 689 -12.99 -34.64 -2.36
C ILE A 689 -11.81 -33.66 -2.37
N THR A 690 -10.86 -33.86 -3.29
CA THR A 690 -9.74 -32.93 -3.48
C THR A 690 -10.24 -31.63 -4.10
N GLU A 691 -9.99 -30.53 -3.41
CA GLU A 691 -10.24 -29.16 -3.89
C GLU A 691 -8.97 -28.59 -4.56
N PHE A 692 -9.03 -27.34 -5.01
CA PHE A 692 -7.98 -26.69 -5.82
C PHE A 692 -6.57 -26.80 -5.21
N GLY A 693 -6.42 -26.41 -3.94
CA GLY A 693 -5.17 -26.46 -3.16
C GLY A 693 -5.18 -27.49 -2.02
N THR A 694 -6.31 -28.15 -1.74
CA THR A 694 -6.43 -29.09 -0.62
C THR A 694 -6.66 -30.52 -1.12
N CYS A 695 -5.65 -31.39 -0.97
CA CYS A 695 -5.75 -32.81 -1.28
C CYS A 695 -6.56 -33.57 -0.23
N ALA A 696 -7.59 -34.31 -0.65
CA ALA A 696 -8.31 -35.24 0.21
C ALA A 696 -7.52 -36.55 0.37
N TYR A 697 -7.43 -37.06 1.59
CA TYR A 697 -6.75 -38.34 1.87
C TYR A 697 -7.75 -39.49 2.07
N PRO A 698 -7.39 -40.75 1.74
CA PRO A 698 -8.20 -41.91 2.07
C PRO A 698 -8.30 -42.10 3.60
N ASP A 699 -9.53 -42.22 4.10
CA ASP A 699 -9.89 -42.46 5.51
C ASP A 699 -8.92 -43.44 6.23
N PRO A 700 -8.25 -42.99 7.32
CA PRO A 700 -7.23 -43.76 8.01
C PRO A 700 -7.77 -44.97 8.79
N CYS A 701 -9.08 -45.02 9.08
CA CYS A 701 -9.73 -46.13 9.76
C CYS A 701 -10.06 -47.30 8.83
N LYS A 702 -9.89 -47.15 7.50
CA LYS A 702 -10.11 -48.24 6.53
C LYS A 702 -8.93 -49.21 6.51
N ASN A 703 -9.23 -50.51 6.59
CA ASN A 703 -8.26 -51.60 6.47
C ASN A 703 -7.41 -51.49 5.19
N ILE A 704 -6.19 -52.04 5.22
CA ILE A 704 -5.20 -51.95 4.11
C ILE A 704 -5.79 -52.38 2.76
N PHE A 705 -6.55 -53.47 2.72
CA PHE A 705 -7.23 -53.93 1.49
C PHE A 705 -8.26 -52.92 0.96
N SER A 706 -9.07 -52.33 1.83
CA SER A 706 -10.03 -51.28 1.44
C SER A 706 -9.34 -49.97 1.01
N ARG A 707 -8.19 -49.61 1.61
CA ARG A 707 -7.38 -48.47 1.16
C ARG A 707 -6.78 -48.72 -0.22
N PHE A 708 -6.39 -49.95 -0.54
CA PHE A 708 -5.95 -50.33 -1.89
C PHE A 708 -7.09 -50.19 -2.89
N PHE A 709 -8.27 -50.75 -2.61
CA PHE A 709 -9.43 -50.65 -3.51
C PHE A 709 -9.95 -49.22 -3.74
N SER A 710 -9.78 -48.29 -2.78
CA SER A 710 -10.14 -46.88 -3.02
C SER A 710 -9.30 -46.18 -4.10
N TYR A 711 -8.07 -46.62 -4.36
CA TYR A 711 -7.25 -46.10 -5.49
C TYR A 711 -7.73 -46.59 -6.88
N PHE A 712 -8.67 -47.55 -6.94
CA PHE A 712 -9.21 -48.08 -8.20
C PHE A 712 -10.63 -47.57 -8.52
N LYS A 713 -11.17 -46.65 -7.71
CA LYS A 713 -12.22 -45.76 -8.19
C LYS A 713 -11.60 -44.68 -9.10
N GLY A 714 -12.34 -44.23 -10.11
CA GLY A 714 -11.91 -43.14 -10.98
C GLY A 714 -11.70 -41.82 -10.21
N VAL A 715 -10.94 -40.90 -10.80
CA VAL A 715 -10.65 -39.58 -10.22
C VAL A 715 -11.95 -38.82 -9.94
N GLU A 716 -12.24 -38.59 -8.65
CA GLU A 716 -13.40 -37.84 -8.19
C GLU A 716 -13.10 -36.33 -8.29
N VAL A 717 -13.44 -35.72 -9.43
CA VAL A 717 -13.31 -34.27 -9.71
C VAL A 717 -14.29 -33.47 -8.82
N THR A 718 -13.87 -32.28 -8.38
CA THR A 718 -14.70 -31.44 -7.48
C THR A 718 -15.90 -30.82 -8.19
N ASP A 719 -17.01 -30.75 -7.45
CA ASP A 719 -18.23 -30.04 -7.80
C ASP A 719 -18.53 -28.88 -6.84
N ASN A 720 -17.54 -28.43 -6.06
CA ASN A 720 -17.63 -27.28 -5.18
C ASN A 720 -17.87 -25.98 -5.98
N CYS A 721 -19.15 -25.68 -6.27
CA CYS A 721 -19.60 -24.62 -7.17
C CYS A 721 -19.56 -23.22 -6.52
N LEU A 722 -18.38 -22.80 -6.02
CA LEU A 722 -18.21 -21.59 -5.20
C LEU A 722 -17.97 -20.28 -5.97
N VAL A 723 -17.84 -20.30 -7.30
CA VAL A 723 -17.26 -19.17 -8.06
C VAL A 723 -18.30 -18.17 -8.54
N ASN A 724 -19.33 -18.65 -9.25
CA ASN A 724 -20.33 -17.78 -9.90
C ASN A 724 -21.70 -18.45 -10.04
N VAL A 725 -22.75 -17.67 -10.31
CA VAL A 725 -24.11 -18.15 -10.65
C VAL A 725 -24.64 -17.43 -11.87
N TYR A 726 -25.16 -18.19 -12.84
CA TYR A 726 -25.72 -17.62 -14.07
C TYR A 726 -26.94 -18.42 -14.59
N PRO A 727 -27.81 -17.80 -15.42
CA PRO A 727 -28.99 -18.45 -15.98
C PRO A 727 -28.68 -19.28 -17.24
N ILE A 728 -29.38 -20.39 -17.40
CA ILE A 728 -29.51 -21.16 -18.65
C ILE A 728 -31.01 -21.40 -18.89
N GLY A 729 -31.60 -20.75 -19.89
CA GLY A 729 -33.03 -20.84 -20.15
C GLY A 729 -33.88 -20.15 -19.07
N GLU A 730 -34.57 -20.93 -18.23
CA GLU A 730 -35.32 -20.44 -17.06
C GLU A 730 -34.66 -20.84 -15.72
N ASP A 731 -33.59 -21.63 -15.79
CA ASP A 731 -32.93 -22.25 -14.65
C ASP A 731 -31.62 -21.53 -14.31
N PHE A 732 -31.16 -21.64 -13.07
CA PHE A 732 -29.93 -21.02 -12.60
C PHE A 732 -28.94 -22.07 -12.11
N TYR A 733 -27.66 -21.87 -12.41
CA TYR A 733 -26.59 -22.82 -12.12
C TYR A 733 -25.46 -22.11 -11.37
N ALA A 734 -25.16 -22.59 -10.17
CA ALA A 734 -23.92 -22.31 -9.47
C ALA A 734 -22.79 -23.10 -10.14
N VAL A 735 -21.60 -22.49 -10.27
CA VAL A 735 -20.47 -23.08 -11.00
C VAL A 735 -19.12 -22.94 -10.30
N THR A 736 -18.20 -23.80 -10.72
CA THR A 736 -16.75 -23.69 -10.58
C THR A 736 -16.13 -23.98 -11.96
N GLU A 737 -14.83 -24.26 -12.05
CA GLU A 737 -14.11 -24.42 -13.33
C GLU A 737 -13.97 -25.88 -13.82
N THR A 738 -14.79 -26.79 -13.29
CA THR A 738 -14.80 -28.21 -13.67
C THR A 738 -15.88 -28.51 -14.70
N ASN A 739 -16.10 -29.79 -15.00
CA ASN A 739 -17.22 -30.27 -15.81
C ASN A 739 -18.57 -30.24 -15.07
N TYR A 740 -18.57 -30.10 -13.74
CA TYR A 740 -19.79 -30.14 -12.93
C TYR A 740 -20.36 -28.72 -12.68
N ILE A 741 -21.64 -28.56 -12.97
CA ILE A 741 -22.43 -27.38 -12.62
C ILE A 741 -23.65 -27.77 -11.78
N THR A 742 -24.04 -26.92 -10.84
CA THR A 742 -25.08 -27.26 -9.85
C THR A 742 -26.30 -26.36 -10.02
N LYS A 743 -27.41 -26.94 -10.48
CA LYS A 743 -28.70 -26.25 -10.60
C LYS A 743 -29.25 -25.88 -9.23
N VAL A 744 -29.63 -24.61 -9.05
CA VAL A 744 -30.09 -24.04 -7.78
C VAL A 744 -31.42 -23.29 -7.94
N ASN A 745 -32.25 -23.31 -6.89
CA ASN A 745 -33.41 -22.42 -6.77
C ASN A 745 -32.97 -21.08 -6.18
N VAL A 746 -33.05 -20.00 -6.96
CA VAL A 746 -32.65 -18.65 -6.54
C VAL A 746 -33.61 -17.99 -5.53
N GLU A 747 -34.84 -18.50 -5.40
CA GLU A 747 -35.80 -17.97 -4.43
C GLU A 747 -35.53 -18.53 -3.02
N THR A 748 -35.31 -19.85 -2.91
CA THR A 748 -35.13 -20.58 -1.63
C THR A 748 -33.68 -20.92 -1.28
N LEU A 749 -32.74 -20.63 -2.19
CA LEU A 749 -31.31 -21.02 -2.16
C LEU A 749 -31.08 -22.53 -2.01
N GLU A 750 -31.97 -23.35 -2.57
CA GLU A 750 -31.90 -24.81 -2.49
C GLU A 750 -31.21 -25.43 -3.69
N THR A 751 -30.41 -26.47 -3.43
CA THR A 751 -29.73 -27.26 -4.46
C THR A 751 -30.70 -28.27 -5.08
N LEU A 752 -30.79 -28.28 -6.41
CA LEU A 752 -31.79 -29.06 -7.15
C LEU A 752 -31.21 -30.27 -7.89
N LYS A 753 -30.13 -30.07 -8.66
CA LYS A 753 -29.53 -31.12 -9.52
C LYS A 753 -28.08 -30.79 -9.87
N LYS A 754 -27.18 -31.76 -9.69
CA LYS A 754 -25.84 -31.78 -10.30
C LYS A 754 -25.94 -32.16 -11.78
N VAL A 755 -25.22 -31.45 -12.64
CA VAL A 755 -25.14 -31.70 -14.09
C VAL A 755 -23.67 -31.83 -14.48
N ASP A 756 -23.33 -32.91 -15.17
CA ASP A 756 -22.03 -33.08 -15.83
C ASP A 756 -22.13 -32.58 -17.27
N LEU A 757 -21.28 -31.64 -17.68
CA LEU A 757 -21.27 -31.13 -19.05
C LEU A 757 -20.62 -32.11 -20.06
N CYS A 758 -19.82 -33.07 -19.59
CA CYS A 758 -19.21 -34.11 -20.43
C CYS A 758 -20.26 -35.00 -21.12
N ASP A 759 -21.44 -35.17 -20.51
CA ASP A 759 -22.56 -35.93 -21.09
C ASP A 759 -23.13 -35.30 -22.38
N TYR A 760 -22.89 -34.00 -22.59
CA TYR A 760 -23.50 -33.21 -23.67
C TYR A 760 -22.48 -32.69 -24.70
N VAL A 761 -21.24 -32.39 -24.27
CA VAL A 761 -20.20 -31.77 -25.12
C VAL A 761 -18.79 -32.26 -24.78
N ASN A 762 -17.93 -32.40 -25.79
CA ASN A 762 -16.51 -32.76 -25.63
C ASN A 762 -15.72 -31.60 -25.01
N ILE A 763 -15.62 -31.60 -23.69
CA ILE A 763 -14.82 -30.72 -22.84
C ILE A 763 -14.43 -31.46 -21.56
N ASN A 764 -13.39 -31.00 -20.89
CA ASN A 764 -12.93 -31.49 -19.59
C ASN A 764 -13.45 -30.62 -18.43
N GLY A 765 -13.94 -29.42 -18.74
CA GLY A 765 -14.44 -28.39 -17.84
C GLY A 765 -14.72 -27.10 -18.61
N VAL A 766 -15.42 -26.15 -17.99
CA VAL A 766 -15.70 -24.80 -18.53
C VAL A 766 -15.28 -23.74 -17.52
N THR A 767 -15.11 -22.49 -17.94
CA THR A 767 -14.82 -21.40 -16.98
C THR A 767 -16.08 -20.94 -16.25
N ALA A 768 -15.91 -20.26 -15.12
CA ALA A 768 -17.01 -19.62 -14.38
C ALA A 768 -17.57 -18.35 -15.06
N HIS A 769 -17.05 -17.96 -16.22
CA HIS A 769 -17.33 -16.70 -16.93
C HIS A 769 -17.85 -16.92 -18.36
N PRO A 770 -19.08 -17.47 -18.52
CA PRO A 770 -19.73 -17.52 -19.82
C PRO A 770 -20.13 -16.11 -20.30
N HIS A 771 -20.16 -15.92 -21.62
CA HIS A 771 -20.86 -14.80 -22.23
C HIS A 771 -22.34 -15.14 -22.48
N ILE A 772 -23.25 -14.22 -22.18
CA ILE A 772 -24.70 -14.41 -22.36
C ILE A 772 -25.25 -13.33 -23.30
N GLU A 773 -25.90 -13.77 -24.39
CA GLU A 773 -26.53 -12.86 -25.36
C GLU A 773 -27.95 -12.44 -24.91
N LYS A 774 -28.47 -11.38 -25.53
CA LYS A 774 -29.77 -10.78 -25.17
C LYS A 774 -30.98 -11.69 -25.40
N ASP A 775 -30.83 -12.79 -26.15
CA ASP A 775 -31.87 -13.81 -26.35
C ASP A 775 -31.81 -14.95 -25.31
N GLY A 776 -30.75 -15.00 -24.50
CA GLY A 776 -30.45 -16.10 -23.57
C GLY A 776 -29.54 -17.20 -24.14
N THR A 777 -28.92 -17.00 -25.30
CA THR A 777 -27.82 -17.87 -25.76
C THR A 777 -26.63 -17.72 -24.82
N VAL A 778 -26.07 -18.85 -24.38
CA VAL A 778 -24.88 -18.89 -23.52
C VAL A 778 -23.69 -19.42 -24.32
N TYR A 779 -22.56 -18.73 -24.27
CA TYR A 779 -21.27 -19.16 -24.82
C TYR A 779 -20.26 -19.35 -23.68
N ASN A 780 -19.49 -20.42 -23.71
CA ASN A 780 -18.39 -20.65 -22.75
C ASN A 780 -17.20 -21.32 -23.44
N ILE A 781 -16.01 -21.23 -22.86
CA ILE A 781 -14.79 -21.90 -23.34
C ILE A 781 -14.39 -23.03 -22.38
N GLY A 782 -13.81 -24.10 -22.92
CA GLY A 782 -13.37 -25.25 -22.13
C GLY A 782 -12.24 -26.04 -22.76
N ASN A 783 -11.33 -26.54 -21.93
CA ASN A 783 -10.23 -27.45 -22.33
C ASN A 783 -10.82 -28.76 -22.87
N CYS A 784 -10.25 -29.33 -23.94
CA CYS A 784 -10.74 -30.58 -24.55
C CYS A 784 -9.63 -31.40 -25.22
N MET A 785 -9.95 -32.65 -25.58
CA MET A 785 -9.12 -33.44 -26.48
C MET A 785 -9.46 -33.11 -27.95
N GLY A 786 -8.47 -32.55 -28.65
CA GLY A 786 -8.55 -32.16 -30.06
C GLY A 786 -8.16 -33.28 -31.04
N LYS A 787 -8.25 -32.97 -32.34
CA LYS A 787 -7.94 -33.91 -33.42
C LYS A 787 -6.44 -34.26 -33.42
N GLY A 788 -6.12 -35.56 -33.53
CA GLY A 788 -4.73 -36.03 -33.61
C GLY A 788 -4.04 -36.25 -32.26
N ALA A 789 -4.80 -36.36 -31.16
CA ALA A 789 -4.28 -36.46 -29.80
C ALA A 789 -3.36 -35.28 -29.45
N SER A 790 -3.93 -34.08 -29.53
CA SER A 790 -3.39 -32.82 -29.04
C SER A 790 -4.49 -32.10 -28.27
N LEU A 791 -4.13 -31.36 -27.23
CA LEU A 791 -5.09 -30.54 -26.49
C LEU A 791 -5.51 -29.31 -27.30
N ALA A 792 -6.73 -28.85 -27.03
CA ALA A 792 -7.38 -27.74 -27.71
C ALA A 792 -8.44 -27.10 -26.80
N TYR A 793 -8.99 -25.95 -27.18
CA TYR A 793 -10.04 -25.27 -26.43
C TYR A 793 -11.31 -25.17 -27.29
N ASN A 794 -12.43 -25.70 -26.79
CA ASN A 794 -13.72 -25.64 -27.48
C ASN A 794 -14.55 -24.45 -26.98
N ILE A 795 -15.08 -23.65 -27.91
CA ILE A 795 -16.20 -22.75 -27.61
C ILE A 795 -17.49 -23.57 -27.66
N VAL A 796 -18.13 -23.74 -26.50
CA VAL A 796 -19.46 -24.34 -26.34
C VAL A 796 -20.51 -23.24 -26.48
N ARG A 797 -21.62 -23.56 -27.17
CA ARG A 797 -22.83 -22.75 -27.22
C ARG A 797 -24.03 -23.55 -26.73
N ILE A 798 -24.68 -23.04 -25.69
CA ILE A 798 -25.99 -23.51 -25.22
C ILE A 798 -27.06 -22.56 -25.80
N PRO A 799 -28.11 -23.06 -26.48
CA PRO A 799 -29.16 -22.21 -27.03
C PRO A 799 -30.04 -21.56 -25.94
N PRO A 800 -30.85 -20.54 -26.29
CA PRO A 800 -31.81 -19.96 -25.37
C PRO A 800 -32.99 -20.91 -25.09
N LYS A 801 -33.91 -20.50 -24.21
CA LYS A 801 -35.14 -21.25 -23.89
C LYS A 801 -35.85 -21.75 -25.15
N GLN A 802 -36.13 -23.05 -25.20
CA GLN A 802 -36.70 -23.71 -26.35
C GLN A 802 -38.24 -23.70 -26.35
N LYS A 803 -38.87 -23.63 -27.53
CA LYS A 803 -40.34 -23.62 -27.68
C LYS A 803 -41.00 -24.95 -27.30
N ASP A 804 -40.26 -26.05 -27.42
CA ASP A 804 -40.68 -27.41 -27.02
C ASP A 804 -40.49 -27.70 -25.52
N LYS A 805 -39.92 -26.75 -24.77
CA LYS A 805 -39.51 -26.88 -23.35
C LYS A 805 -38.49 -28.00 -23.08
N SER A 806 -37.69 -28.41 -24.06
CA SER A 806 -36.49 -29.22 -23.73
C SER A 806 -35.55 -28.43 -22.83
N ASP A 807 -34.73 -29.14 -22.05
CA ASP A 807 -33.58 -28.52 -21.37
C ASP A 807 -32.65 -27.93 -22.46
N PRO A 808 -32.22 -26.65 -22.37
CA PRO A 808 -31.31 -26.10 -23.36
C PRO A 808 -29.94 -26.81 -23.37
N ILE A 809 -29.50 -27.39 -22.25
CA ILE A 809 -28.22 -28.10 -22.13
C ILE A 809 -28.18 -29.33 -23.04
N GLU A 810 -29.30 -30.03 -23.24
CA GLU A 810 -29.43 -31.15 -24.19
C GLU A 810 -29.13 -30.76 -25.65
N LYS A 811 -29.20 -29.46 -25.98
CA LYS A 811 -28.94 -28.90 -27.30
C LYS A 811 -27.63 -28.09 -27.38
N SER A 812 -26.74 -28.30 -26.40
CA SER A 812 -25.38 -27.76 -26.40
C SER A 812 -24.58 -28.23 -27.62
N LYS A 813 -23.69 -27.37 -28.15
CA LYS A 813 -22.80 -27.75 -29.25
C LYS A 813 -21.48 -26.99 -29.21
N VAL A 814 -20.42 -27.61 -29.72
CA VAL A 814 -19.17 -26.91 -30.04
C VAL A 814 -19.38 -26.04 -31.29
N VAL A 815 -18.91 -24.79 -31.26
CA VAL A 815 -19.01 -23.82 -32.37
C VAL A 815 -17.69 -23.68 -33.11
N VAL A 816 -16.58 -23.58 -32.38
CA VAL A 816 -15.23 -23.50 -32.93
C VAL A 816 -14.23 -24.09 -31.93
N GLN A 817 -13.09 -24.56 -32.43
CA GLN A 817 -11.98 -25.12 -31.65
C GLN A 817 -10.73 -24.26 -31.88
N PHE A 818 -10.15 -23.74 -30.81
CA PHE A 818 -8.84 -23.09 -30.81
C PHE A 818 -7.73 -24.13 -30.60
N PRO A 819 -6.57 -24.00 -31.27
CA PRO A 819 -5.39 -24.81 -30.96
C PRO A 819 -4.80 -24.43 -29.59
N SER A 820 -3.96 -25.30 -29.02
CA SER A 820 -3.01 -24.92 -27.97
C SER A 820 -1.59 -24.87 -28.53
N ALA A 821 -0.79 -23.94 -28.01
CA ALA A 821 0.65 -23.86 -28.26
C ALA A 821 1.41 -25.17 -27.93
N GLU A 822 0.91 -25.97 -26.98
CA GLU A 822 1.62 -27.15 -26.49
C GLU A 822 0.72 -28.39 -26.45
N ARG A 823 1.16 -29.43 -27.15
CA ARG A 823 0.37 -30.64 -27.44
C ARG A 823 -0.28 -31.30 -26.21
N PHE A 824 0.39 -31.24 -25.06
CA PHE A 824 0.02 -31.92 -23.81
C PHE A 824 -0.08 -30.99 -22.59
N LYS A 825 0.03 -29.66 -22.79
CA LYS A 825 0.01 -28.65 -21.72
C LYS A 825 -0.91 -27.49 -22.11
N PRO A 826 -2.22 -27.57 -21.79
CA PRO A 826 -3.13 -26.47 -22.03
C PRO A 826 -2.80 -25.35 -21.02
N SER A 827 -3.13 -24.12 -21.37
CA SER A 827 -3.06 -23.01 -20.43
C SER A 827 -4.23 -23.05 -19.46
N TYR A 828 -4.04 -22.37 -18.33
CA TYR A 828 -5.18 -21.92 -17.54
C TYR A 828 -6.06 -20.97 -18.37
N VAL A 829 -7.38 -21.04 -18.19
CA VAL A 829 -8.34 -20.16 -18.89
C VAL A 829 -9.52 -19.87 -17.96
N HIS A 830 -9.57 -18.64 -17.45
CA HIS A 830 -10.57 -18.17 -16.48
C HIS A 830 -11.72 -17.40 -17.16
N SER A 831 -11.43 -16.69 -18.25
CA SER A 831 -12.44 -16.04 -19.10
C SER A 831 -11.95 -15.92 -20.54
N PHE A 832 -12.82 -15.44 -21.43
CA PHE A 832 -12.53 -15.17 -22.84
C PHE A 832 -13.28 -13.90 -23.28
N GLY A 833 -12.96 -13.38 -24.46
CA GLY A 833 -13.63 -12.22 -25.05
C GLY A 833 -14.64 -12.63 -26.13
N MET A 834 -15.74 -11.87 -26.23
CA MET A 834 -16.73 -12.00 -27.29
C MET A 834 -17.10 -10.63 -27.85
N THR A 835 -17.20 -10.51 -29.17
CA THR A 835 -17.76 -9.34 -29.87
C THR A 835 -19.06 -9.71 -30.59
N GLU A 836 -19.59 -8.84 -31.45
CA GLU A 836 -20.75 -9.17 -32.28
C GLU A 836 -20.42 -10.34 -33.24
N ASN A 837 -19.24 -10.32 -33.88
CA ASN A 837 -18.83 -11.27 -34.92
C ASN A 837 -17.69 -12.23 -34.54
N TYR A 838 -16.97 -12.03 -33.43
CA TYR A 838 -15.75 -12.77 -33.09
C TYR A 838 -15.71 -13.29 -31.64
N PHE A 839 -14.91 -14.34 -31.44
CA PHE A 839 -14.37 -14.76 -30.14
C PHE A 839 -12.89 -14.42 -30.07
N VAL A 840 -12.43 -14.02 -28.88
CA VAL A 840 -11.03 -13.75 -28.55
C VAL A 840 -10.63 -14.65 -27.38
N PHE A 841 -9.53 -15.38 -27.53
CA PHE A 841 -8.98 -16.24 -26.47
C PHE A 841 -7.50 -15.89 -26.24
N VAL A 842 -7.11 -15.71 -24.97
CA VAL A 842 -5.75 -15.36 -24.57
C VAL A 842 -5.09 -16.59 -23.93
N GLU A 843 -4.13 -17.20 -24.62
CA GLU A 843 -3.40 -18.37 -24.11
C GLU A 843 -2.15 -17.89 -23.33
N THR A 844 -2.25 -17.90 -22.00
CA THR A 844 -1.22 -17.44 -21.04
C THR A 844 -0.06 -18.44 -20.88
N PRO A 845 1.13 -18.02 -20.41
CA PRO A 845 2.24 -18.93 -20.09
C PRO A 845 2.03 -19.82 -18.86
N ILE A 846 0.96 -19.59 -18.08
CA ILE A 846 0.52 -20.47 -16.99
C ILE A 846 -0.09 -21.74 -17.62
N LYS A 847 0.55 -22.88 -17.42
CA LYS A 847 0.24 -24.19 -18.02
C LYS A 847 -0.18 -25.23 -16.99
N ILE A 848 -0.99 -26.20 -17.43
CA ILE A 848 -1.38 -27.38 -16.65
C ILE A 848 -0.61 -28.59 -17.18
N ASP A 849 0.21 -29.24 -16.35
CA ASP A 849 0.89 -30.49 -16.71
C ASP A 849 -0.04 -31.69 -16.48
N LEU A 850 -0.67 -32.19 -17.56
CA LEU A 850 -1.54 -33.36 -17.49
C LEU A 850 -0.81 -34.65 -17.11
N LEU A 851 0.51 -34.75 -17.28
CA LEU A 851 1.27 -35.91 -16.83
C LEU A 851 1.44 -35.89 -15.32
N LYS A 852 1.65 -34.71 -14.70
CA LYS A 852 1.56 -34.55 -13.23
C LYS A 852 0.15 -34.91 -12.76
N PHE A 853 -0.89 -34.31 -13.36
CA PHE A 853 -2.30 -34.53 -12.98
C PHE A 853 -2.68 -36.03 -12.95
N LEU A 854 -2.32 -36.80 -13.99
CA LEU A 854 -2.67 -38.22 -14.08
C LEU A 854 -1.78 -39.14 -13.21
N SER A 855 -0.50 -38.78 -12.98
CA SER A 855 0.46 -39.65 -12.28
C SER A 855 0.63 -39.35 -10.78
N ALA A 856 0.52 -38.08 -10.36
CA ALA A 856 0.66 -37.70 -8.96
C ALA A 856 -0.59 -38.08 -8.16
N TRP A 857 -1.79 -37.90 -8.74
CA TRP A 857 -3.08 -38.22 -8.12
C TRP A 857 -3.20 -39.71 -7.76
N SER A 858 -2.63 -40.60 -8.57
CA SER A 858 -2.71 -42.05 -8.39
C SER A 858 -1.61 -42.64 -7.48
N ILE A 859 -0.53 -41.91 -7.17
CA ILE A 859 0.66 -42.44 -6.49
C ILE A 859 1.08 -41.63 -5.24
N ARG A 860 0.95 -40.30 -5.25
CA ARG A 860 1.46 -39.41 -4.19
C ARG A 860 0.38 -38.72 -3.37
N GLY A 861 -0.78 -38.44 -3.98
CA GLY A 861 -1.78 -37.53 -3.42
C GLY A 861 -1.34 -36.09 -3.71
N SER A 862 -2.06 -35.44 -4.63
CA SER A 862 -1.81 -34.07 -5.09
C SER A 862 -3.13 -33.34 -5.29
N ASN A 863 -3.06 -32.02 -5.31
CA ASN A 863 -4.17 -31.13 -5.62
C ASN A 863 -4.08 -30.62 -7.08
N TYR A 864 -4.93 -29.68 -7.48
CA TYR A 864 -4.87 -29.07 -8.81
C TYR A 864 -3.69 -28.08 -8.91
N MET A 865 -3.41 -27.34 -7.84
CA MET A 865 -2.31 -26.37 -7.75
C MET A 865 -0.93 -26.97 -8.08
N ASP A 866 -0.65 -28.18 -7.59
CA ASP A 866 0.57 -28.98 -7.87
C ASP A 866 0.79 -29.27 -9.37
N CYS A 867 -0.28 -29.21 -10.16
CA CYS A 867 -0.26 -29.52 -11.58
C CYS A 867 0.04 -28.29 -12.45
N PHE A 868 0.00 -27.08 -11.91
CA PHE A 868 0.36 -25.87 -12.65
C PHE A 868 1.88 -25.70 -12.76
N GLU A 869 2.29 -24.98 -13.80
CA GLU A 869 3.66 -24.52 -14.00
C GLU A 869 3.66 -23.26 -14.89
N SER A 870 4.75 -22.50 -14.83
CA SER A 870 4.96 -21.32 -15.66
C SER A 870 6.27 -21.46 -16.42
N ASP A 871 6.33 -20.94 -17.64
CA ASP A 871 7.49 -20.96 -18.51
C ASP A 871 7.99 -19.53 -18.77
N GLU A 872 9.25 -19.26 -18.43
CA GLU A 872 9.83 -17.90 -18.48
C GLU A 872 10.14 -17.44 -19.92
N GLU A 873 10.40 -18.37 -20.84
CA GLU A 873 10.72 -18.05 -22.24
C GLU A 873 9.45 -17.84 -23.09
N LYS A 874 8.29 -18.33 -22.63
CA LYS A 874 7.02 -18.24 -23.36
C LYS A 874 6.29 -16.91 -23.09
N GLY A 875 6.24 -16.08 -24.13
CA GLY A 875 5.29 -14.97 -24.19
C GLY A 875 3.83 -15.44 -24.34
N THR A 876 2.89 -14.51 -24.14
CA THR A 876 1.45 -14.77 -24.23
C THR A 876 0.98 -14.81 -25.69
N TRP A 877 0.02 -15.68 -26.00
CA TRP A 877 -0.67 -15.72 -27.29
C TRP A 877 -2.06 -15.09 -27.21
N ILE A 878 -2.53 -14.52 -28.32
CA ILE A 878 -3.94 -14.17 -28.49
C ILE A 878 -4.46 -14.80 -29.78
N HIS A 879 -5.58 -15.49 -29.69
CA HIS A 879 -6.25 -16.19 -30.78
C HIS A 879 -7.59 -15.53 -31.06
N ILE A 880 -8.01 -15.53 -32.33
CA ILE A 880 -9.32 -15.03 -32.74
C ILE A 880 -10.05 -16.04 -33.63
N ALA A 881 -11.38 -16.05 -33.53
CA ALA A 881 -12.24 -16.89 -34.36
C ALA A 881 -13.50 -16.13 -34.76
N ARG A 882 -14.00 -16.36 -35.97
CA ARG A 882 -15.35 -15.94 -36.36
C ARG A 882 -16.38 -16.73 -35.56
N LYS A 883 -17.43 -16.04 -35.14
CA LYS A 883 -18.61 -16.59 -34.46
C LYS A 883 -19.59 -17.17 -35.48
N HIS A 884 -19.77 -16.50 -36.61
CA HIS A 884 -20.71 -16.88 -37.68
C HIS A 884 -20.08 -16.72 -39.08
N PRO A 885 -19.76 -17.81 -39.82
CA PRO A 885 -19.69 -19.20 -39.35
C PRO A 885 -18.62 -19.36 -38.25
N GLY A 886 -18.66 -20.49 -37.52
CA GLY A 886 -17.64 -20.82 -36.53
C GLY A 886 -16.33 -21.22 -37.19
N GLU A 887 -15.32 -20.35 -37.18
CA GLU A 887 -14.08 -20.52 -37.95
C GLU A 887 -12.89 -19.90 -37.22
N TYR A 888 -11.86 -20.70 -36.91
CA TYR A 888 -10.61 -20.19 -36.33
C TYR A 888 -9.77 -19.45 -37.40
N ILE A 889 -9.23 -18.29 -37.05
CA ILE A 889 -8.35 -17.50 -37.92
C ILE A 889 -6.92 -17.64 -37.40
N ASP A 890 -6.03 -18.23 -38.20
CA ASP A 890 -4.64 -18.52 -37.79
C ASP A 890 -3.70 -17.30 -37.90
N TYR A 891 -4.01 -16.25 -37.12
CA TYR A 891 -3.15 -15.08 -36.95
C TYR A 891 -2.29 -15.22 -35.69
N LYS A 892 -0.97 -15.09 -35.84
CA LYS A 892 0.02 -15.40 -34.79
C LYS A 892 0.30 -14.20 -33.89
N PHE A 893 -0.70 -13.72 -33.16
CA PHE A 893 -0.54 -12.60 -32.24
C PHE A 893 0.26 -13.00 -30.99
N ARG A 894 1.33 -12.26 -30.68
CA ARG A 894 2.22 -12.44 -29.52
C ARG A 894 2.27 -11.16 -28.68
N THR A 895 2.41 -11.30 -27.36
CA THR A 895 2.80 -10.23 -26.43
C THR A 895 3.72 -10.81 -25.36
N ALA A 896 4.33 -9.95 -24.53
CA ALA A 896 5.06 -10.35 -23.33
C ALA A 896 4.21 -11.25 -22.40
N ALA A 897 4.88 -11.99 -21.51
CA ALA A 897 4.25 -12.83 -20.50
C ALA A 897 3.34 -12.02 -19.56
N MET A 898 2.10 -12.47 -19.40
CA MET A 898 1.17 -11.96 -18.41
C MET A 898 0.23 -13.06 -17.92
N GLY A 899 -0.11 -13.05 -16.64
CA GLY A 899 -1.31 -13.71 -16.12
C GLY A 899 -2.57 -12.94 -16.50
N LEU A 900 -3.68 -13.65 -16.66
CA LEU A 900 -4.99 -13.09 -16.95
C LEU A 900 -6.06 -13.89 -16.20
N PHE A 901 -6.96 -13.17 -15.52
CA PHE A 901 -8.20 -13.74 -15.01
C PHE A 901 -9.39 -13.21 -15.80
N HIS A 902 -9.60 -11.90 -15.77
CA HIS A 902 -10.80 -11.29 -16.33
C HIS A 902 -10.54 -10.45 -17.59
N HIS A 903 -11.23 -10.78 -18.67
CA HIS A 903 -11.57 -9.81 -19.71
C HIS A 903 -12.53 -8.75 -19.14
N ILE A 904 -12.36 -7.48 -19.51
CA ILE A 904 -13.27 -6.38 -19.16
C ILE A 904 -14.37 -6.26 -20.22
N ASN A 905 -13.96 -6.12 -21.48
CA ASN A 905 -14.83 -6.12 -22.66
C ASN A 905 -13.98 -6.36 -23.93
N CYS A 906 -14.63 -6.70 -25.04
CA CYS A 906 -14.02 -6.73 -26.36
C CYS A 906 -14.98 -6.07 -27.36
N TYR A 907 -14.48 -5.37 -28.38
CA TYR A 907 -15.34 -4.78 -29.42
C TYR A 907 -14.63 -4.64 -30.76
N GLU A 908 -15.42 -4.48 -31.82
CA GLU A 908 -14.93 -4.24 -33.18
C GLU A 908 -14.94 -2.72 -33.48
N ASP A 909 -13.85 -2.20 -34.05
CA ASP A 909 -13.77 -0.81 -34.53
C ASP A 909 -12.91 -0.74 -35.80
N SER A 910 -13.45 -0.19 -36.89
CA SER A 910 -12.73 0.21 -38.11
C SER A 910 -11.75 -0.82 -38.74
N GLY A 911 -12.01 -2.12 -38.58
CA GLY A 911 -11.13 -3.19 -39.08
C GLY A 911 -10.20 -3.82 -38.02
N PHE A 912 -10.40 -3.49 -36.76
CA PHE A 912 -9.66 -4.00 -35.61
C PHE A 912 -10.60 -4.61 -34.57
N ILE A 913 -10.08 -5.50 -33.73
CA ILE A 913 -10.72 -5.88 -32.46
C ILE A 913 -9.94 -5.20 -31.33
N VAL A 914 -10.65 -4.46 -30.47
CA VAL A 914 -10.13 -3.89 -29.22
C VAL A 914 -10.46 -4.84 -28.07
N VAL A 915 -9.48 -5.10 -27.20
CA VAL A 915 -9.53 -6.12 -26.15
C VAL A 915 -8.99 -5.52 -24.84
N ASP A 916 -9.86 -5.29 -23.87
CA ASP A 916 -9.50 -4.69 -22.58
C ASP A 916 -9.45 -5.78 -21.48
N LEU A 917 -8.35 -5.84 -20.73
CA LEU A 917 -7.98 -6.95 -19.84
C LEU A 917 -7.52 -6.49 -18.45
N CYS A 918 -7.87 -7.23 -17.40
CA CYS A 918 -7.23 -7.20 -16.09
C CYS A 918 -6.01 -8.13 -16.09
N ALA A 919 -4.81 -7.59 -16.36
CA ALA A 919 -3.59 -8.37 -16.57
C ALA A 919 -2.62 -8.27 -15.38
N TRP A 920 -1.82 -9.32 -15.20
CA TRP A 920 -0.80 -9.41 -14.15
C TRP A 920 0.59 -9.60 -14.80
N LYS A 921 1.51 -8.67 -14.56
CA LYS A 921 2.84 -8.66 -15.21
C LYS A 921 3.72 -9.82 -14.73
N GLY A 922 4.13 -10.68 -15.66
CA GLY A 922 5.00 -11.83 -15.40
C GLY A 922 4.40 -13.14 -15.89
N PHE A 923 5.16 -14.22 -15.73
CA PHE A 923 4.72 -15.59 -16.02
C PHE A 923 4.20 -16.31 -14.77
N GLU A 924 4.58 -15.88 -13.56
CA GLU A 924 4.23 -16.58 -12.32
C GLU A 924 2.71 -16.60 -12.06
N PHE A 925 2.20 -17.74 -11.59
CA PHE A 925 0.79 -17.91 -11.31
C PHE A 925 0.39 -17.16 -10.03
N VAL A 926 -0.41 -16.11 -10.17
CA VAL A 926 -0.83 -15.22 -9.05
C VAL A 926 -1.53 -15.97 -7.90
N TYR A 927 -2.13 -17.13 -8.17
CA TYR A 927 -2.74 -17.97 -7.13
C TYR A 927 -1.71 -18.50 -6.11
N ASN A 928 -0.40 -18.50 -6.41
CA ASN A 928 0.67 -18.74 -5.44
C ASN A 928 0.57 -17.85 -4.18
N TYR A 929 -0.07 -16.68 -4.29
CA TYR A 929 -0.23 -15.72 -3.20
C TYR A 929 -1.56 -15.87 -2.43
N LEU A 930 -2.53 -16.63 -2.94
CA LEU A 930 -3.90 -16.70 -2.44
C LEU A 930 -4.16 -17.88 -1.46
N TRP A 931 -3.10 -18.42 -0.86
CA TRP A 931 -3.22 -19.31 0.30
C TRP A 931 -3.88 -18.59 1.48
N LEU A 932 -4.83 -19.23 2.15
CA LEU A 932 -5.54 -18.68 3.30
C LEU A 932 -4.59 -18.34 4.45
N ALA A 933 -3.46 -19.04 4.59
CA ALA A 933 -2.41 -18.69 5.55
C ALA A 933 -1.79 -17.30 5.27
N ASN A 934 -1.60 -16.95 3.99
CA ASN A 934 -1.09 -15.64 3.58
C ASN A 934 -2.17 -14.57 3.76
N LEU A 935 -3.40 -14.84 3.30
CA LEU A 935 -4.51 -13.89 3.35
C LEU A 935 -5.02 -13.61 4.78
N ARG A 936 -4.84 -14.55 5.71
CA ARG A 936 -5.12 -14.39 7.15
C ARG A 936 -3.92 -13.89 7.96
N ALA A 937 -2.77 -13.59 7.34
CA ALA A 937 -1.57 -13.08 8.01
C ALA A 937 -1.79 -11.68 8.62
N ASN A 938 -0.78 -11.12 9.28
CA ASN A 938 -0.83 -9.71 9.73
C ASN A 938 -0.44 -8.77 8.57
N TRP A 939 -0.88 -7.52 8.61
CA TRP A 939 -0.84 -6.64 7.42
C TRP A 939 0.57 -6.40 6.87
N GLU A 940 1.58 -6.22 7.72
CA GLU A 940 2.99 -6.11 7.30
C GLU A 940 3.55 -7.39 6.66
N GLU A 941 2.92 -8.54 6.90
CA GLU A 941 3.26 -9.83 6.29
C GLU A 941 2.49 -10.06 4.99
N VAL A 942 1.22 -9.65 4.92
CA VAL A 942 0.45 -9.58 3.67
C VAL A 942 1.18 -8.71 2.64
N LYS A 943 1.55 -7.47 3.02
CA LYS A 943 2.36 -6.58 2.18
C LYS A 943 3.67 -7.24 1.74
N ARG A 944 4.45 -7.79 2.67
CA ARG A 944 5.74 -8.45 2.39
C ARG A 944 5.60 -9.62 1.43
N ASN A 945 4.60 -10.47 1.61
CA ASN A 945 4.38 -11.64 0.75
C ASN A 945 3.98 -11.20 -0.67
N ALA A 946 3.17 -10.14 -0.79
CA ALA A 946 2.83 -9.52 -2.06
C ALA A 946 3.97 -8.68 -2.69
N MET A 947 5.09 -8.42 -2.01
CA MET A 947 6.17 -7.57 -2.56
C MET A 947 6.91 -8.20 -3.74
N ILE A 948 6.95 -9.53 -3.84
CA ILE A 948 7.53 -10.27 -4.97
C ILE A 948 6.52 -10.59 -6.08
N ALA A 949 5.22 -10.44 -5.83
CA ALA A 949 4.17 -10.92 -6.71
C ALA A 949 4.06 -10.16 -8.06
N PRO A 950 3.52 -10.79 -9.11
CA PRO A 950 3.14 -10.11 -10.35
C PRO A 950 2.43 -8.77 -10.12
N GLN A 951 2.79 -7.75 -10.89
CA GLN A 951 2.21 -6.41 -10.74
C GLN A 951 0.93 -6.27 -11.60
N PRO A 952 -0.23 -5.95 -11.02
CA PRO A 952 -1.47 -5.78 -11.79
C PRO A 952 -1.45 -4.53 -12.68
N GLU A 953 -2.11 -4.61 -13.83
CA GLU A 953 -2.23 -3.53 -14.82
C GLU A 953 -3.45 -3.77 -15.74
N VAL A 954 -4.28 -2.74 -15.96
CA VAL A 954 -5.36 -2.81 -16.96
C VAL A 954 -4.78 -2.47 -18.33
N ARG A 955 -4.98 -3.36 -19.30
CA ARG A 955 -4.38 -3.29 -20.63
C ARG A 955 -5.42 -3.32 -21.73
N ARG A 956 -5.29 -2.39 -22.68
CA ARG A 956 -5.95 -2.43 -23.99
C ARG A 956 -4.99 -2.99 -25.03
N TYR A 957 -5.36 -4.12 -25.61
CA TYR A 957 -4.75 -4.64 -26.83
C TYR A 957 -5.64 -4.32 -28.04
N VAL A 958 -5.04 -4.17 -29.21
CA VAL A 958 -5.74 -3.94 -30.47
C VAL A 958 -5.20 -4.89 -31.53
N LEU A 959 -6.09 -5.60 -32.22
CA LEU A 959 -5.76 -6.69 -33.13
C LEU A 959 -6.27 -6.36 -34.55
N PRO A 960 -5.39 -6.19 -35.56
CA PRO A 960 -5.81 -5.99 -36.95
C PRO A 960 -6.50 -7.23 -37.54
N LEU A 961 -7.65 -7.04 -38.20
CA LEU A 961 -8.38 -8.13 -38.87
C LEU A 961 -7.84 -8.47 -40.27
N ASP A 962 -6.94 -7.65 -40.83
CA ASP A 962 -6.23 -7.96 -42.08
C ASP A 962 -4.75 -7.52 -42.00
N PRO A 963 -3.92 -8.24 -41.22
CA PRO A 963 -2.55 -7.82 -40.91
C PRO A 963 -1.58 -7.90 -42.09
N TYR A 964 -1.93 -8.60 -43.19
CA TYR A 964 -1.01 -8.92 -44.28
C TYR A 964 -1.04 -7.91 -45.45
N ARG A 965 -1.75 -6.78 -45.32
CA ARG A 965 -1.81 -5.73 -46.36
C ARG A 965 -0.68 -4.71 -46.32
N GLU A 966 0.00 -4.53 -45.18
CA GLU A 966 0.99 -3.48 -44.99
C GLU A 966 2.42 -4.00 -44.90
N GLU A 967 3.40 -3.09 -44.97
CA GLU A 967 4.82 -3.41 -44.99
C GLU A 967 5.33 -3.89 -43.62
N GLN A 968 6.21 -4.90 -43.64
CA GLN A 968 6.82 -5.48 -42.44
C GLN A 968 7.56 -4.43 -41.58
N GLY A 969 7.53 -4.60 -40.26
CA GLY A 969 8.20 -3.71 -39.31
C GLY A 969 7.49 -2.37 -39.03
N LYS A 970 6.33 -2.10 -39.64
CA LYS A 970 5.46 -0.98 -39.27
C LYS A 970 4.42 -1.38 -38.21
N ASN A 971 3.91 -0.39 -37.49
CA ASN A 971 2.71 -0.54 -36.67
C ASN A 971 1.47 -0.58 -37.57
N LEU A 972 0.72 -1.69 -37.51
CA LEU A 972 -0.50 -1.95 -38.27
C LEU A 972 -1.74 -1.24 -37.68
N ILE A 973 -1.65 -0.65 -36.49
CA ILE A 973 -2.77 0.04 -35.83
C ILE A 973 -2.90 1.47 -36.34
N SER A 974 -3.96 1.73 -37.11
CA SER A 974 -4.29 3.04 -37.68
C SER A 974 -5.33 3.83 -36.87
N LEU A 975 -5.78 3.32 -35.72
CA LEU A 975 -6.77 3.98 -34.86
C LEU A 975 -6.15 5.21 -34.17
N PRO A 976 -6.71 6.43 -34.33
CA PRO A 976 -6.03 7.66 -33.90
C PRO A 976 -6.12 7.95 -32.39
N TYR A 977 -6.89 7.15 -31.63
CA TYR A 977 -7.21 7.42 -30.21
C TYR A 977 -6.48 6.51 -29.21
N THR A 978 -5.68 5.55 -29.67
CA THR A 978 -5.01 4.54 -28.83
C THR A 978 -3.49 4.60 -29.03
N THR A 979 -2.74 4.21 -27.99
CA THR A 979 -1.29 4.02 -28.07
C THR A 979 -0.87 2.56 -28.24
N ALA A 980 -1.83 1.63 -28.36
CA ALA A 980 -1.54 0.22 -28.60
C ALA A 980 -0.92 0.04 -30.00
N THR A 981 -0.02 -0.94 -30.14
CA THR A 981 0.64 -1.22 -31.42
C THR A 981 0.61 -2.71 -31.76
N ALA A 982 0.65 -3.00 -33.06
CA ALA A 982 0.72 -4.35 -33.61
C ALA A 982 1.75 -4.35 -34.74
N THR A 983 2.89 -5.00 -34.56
CA THR A 983 4.03 -4.96 -35.51
C THR A 983 4.35 -6.34 -36.04
N MET A 984 4.33 -6.52 -37.36
CA MET A 984 4.68 -7.79 -37.99
C MET A 984 6.19 -8.03 -37.96
N ARG A 985 6.59 -9.18 -37.40
CA ARG A 985 7.97 -9.66 -37.31
C ARG A 985 8.33 -10.60 -38.47
N ALA A 986 9.63 -10.80 -38.69
CA ALA A 986 10.16 -11.60 -39.80
C ALA A 986 9.86 -13.12 -39.70
N ASP A 987 9.44 -13.61 -38.53
CA ASP A 987 8.96 -14.98 -38.29
C ASP A 987 7.47 -15.17 -38.64
N GLY A 988 6.79 -14.11 -39.09
CA GLY A 988 5.35 -14.09 -39.35
C GLY A 988 4.48 -13.97 -38.10
N THR A 989 5.05 -13.68 -36.93
CA THR A 989 4.29 -13.29 -35.74
C THR A 989 3.91 -11.81 -35.80
N ILE A 990 2.81 -11.46 -35.13
CA ILE A 990 2.35 -10.07 -34.98
C ILE A 990 2.53 -9.72 -33.51
N TRP A 991 3.54 -8.91 -33.21
CA TRP A 991 3.86 -8.52 -31.84
C TRP A 991 3.00 -7.34 -31.40
N LEU A 992 2.28 -7.51 -30.30
CA LEU A 992 1.37 -6.54 -29.73
C LEU A 992 1.99 -5.87 -28.50
N GLU A 993 1.94 -4.53 -28.46
CA GLU A 993 2.20 -3.75 -27.25
C GLU A 993 0.90 -3.08 -26.78
N PRO A 994 0.55 -3.16 -25.48
CA PRO A 994 -0.71 -2.63 -24.97
C PRO A 994 -0.69 -1.11 -24.79
N GLU A 995 -1.86 -0.49 -24.90
CA GLU A 995 -2.15 0.76 -24.21
C GLU A 995 -2.49 0.45 -22.74
N VAL A 996 -1.79 1.08 -21.80
CA VAL A 996 -2.08 0.94 -20.36
C VAL A 996 -3.22 1.88 -19.99
N LEU A 997 -4.32 1.34 -19.45
CA LEU A 997 -5.49 2.12 -19.01
C LEU A 997 -5.42 2.47 -17.52
N PHE A 998 -4.94 1.54 -16.67
CA PHE A 998 -4.77 1.76 -15.24
C PHE A 998 -3.56 0.96 -14.73
N SER A 999 -2.78 1.57 -13.83
CA SER A 999 -1.63 0.94 -13.16
C SER A 999 -1.39 1.63 -11.81
N GLY A 1000 -1.26 0.83 -10.75
CA GLY A 1000 -1.05 1.27 -9.37
C GLY A 1000 -0.20 0.25 -8.59
N PRO A 1001 0.89 0.65 -7.88
CA PRO A 1001 1.79 -0.30 -7.22
C PRO A 1001 1.06 -1.24 -6.24
N ARG A 1002 0.99 -2.53 -6.59
CA ARG A 1002 0.21 -3.58 -5.89
C ARG A 1002 -1.25 -3.21 -5.56
N GLN A 1003 -1.83 -2.30 -6.36
CA GLN A 1003 -3.26 -1.98 -6.39
C GLN A 1003 -3.85 -2.55 -7.68
N ALA A 1004 -4.64 -3.62 -7.58
CA ALA A 1004 -5.33 -4.19 -8.75
C ALA A 1004 -6.67 -3.49 -8.99
N PHE A 1005 -7.03 -3.33 -10.26
CA PHE A 1005 -8.40 -3.11 -10.72
C PHE A 1005 -8.87 -4.47 -11.25
N GLU A 1006 -9.67 -5.19 -10.46
CA GLU A 1006 -10.02 -6.59 -10.67
C GLU A 1006 -11.49 -6.87 -10.39
N PHE A 1007 -11.98 -8.08 -10.73
CA PHE A 1007 -13.42 -8.38 -10.75
C PHE A 1007 -14.20 -7.33 -11.59
N PRO A 1008 -13.83 -7.14 -12.87
CA PRO A 1008 -14.35 -6.07 -13.70
C PRO A 1008 -15.82 -6.30 -14.10
N GLN A 1009 -16.59 -5.24 -14.06
CA GLN A 1009 -17.99 -5.19 -14.45
C GLN A 1009 -18.23 -3.96 -15.36
N ILE A 1010 -19.22 -4.05 -16.23
CA ILE A 1010 -19.61 -2.99 -17.18
C ILE A 1010 -21.14 -2.91 -17.25
N ASN A 1011 -21.70 -1.96 -18.00
CA ASN A 1011 -23.10 -2.02 -18.43
C ASN A 1011 -23.29 -3.15 -19.48
N TYR A 1012 -23.15 -4.40 -19.04
CA TYR A 1012 -23.03 -5.59 -19.89
C TYR A 1012 -24.22 -5.76 -20.84
N LYS A 1013 -25.43 -5.49 -20.31
CA LYS A 1013 -26.69 -5.56 -21.07
C LYS A 1013 -26.75 -4.59 -22.25
N MET A 1014 -26.02 -3.48 -22.20
CA MET A 1014 -25.97 -2.47 -23.27
C MET A 1014 -24.69 -2.58 -24.12
N ASN A 1015 -23.53 -2.77 -23.49
CA ASN A 1015 -22.20 -2.55 -24.06
C ASN A 1015 -21.32 -3.81 -24.23
N ASN A 1016 -21.73 -5.01 -23.77
CA ASN A 1016 -20.96 -6.23 -24.04
C ASN A 1016 -20.79 -6.44 -25.55
N GLY A 1017 -19.54 -6.67 -25.99
CA GLY A 1017 -19.19 -6.84 -27.39
C GLY A 1017 -19.09 -5.54 -28.22
N LYS A 1018 -19.23 -4.36 -27.59
CA LYS A 1018 -19.40 -3.05 -28.26
C LYS A 1018 -18.51 -1.96 -27.65
N ASN A 1019 -18.25 -0.91 -28.44
CA ASN A 1019 -17.50 0.28 -27.99
C ASN A 1019 -18.19 0.87 -26.74
N TYR A 1020 -17.40 1.17 -25.72
CA TYR A 1020 -17.84 1.51 -24.37
C TYR A 1020 -16.83 2.46 -23.71
N THR A 1021 -17.17 2.96 -22.53
CA THR A 1021 -16.54 4.12 -21.89
C THR A 1021 -16.22 3.84 -20.42
N TYR A 1022 -17.02 3.05 -19.71
CA TYR A 1022 -16.89 2.85 -18.28
C TYR A 1022 -16.75 1.37 -17.90
N ALA A 1023 -15.77 1.10 -17.05
CA ALA A 1023 -15.64 -0.14 -16.31
C ALA A 1023 -15.69 0.14 -14.80
N TYR A 1024 -16.17 -0.83 -14.04
CA TYR A 1024 -16.26 -0.85 -12.59
C TYR A 1024 -15.48 -2.06 -12.08
N ALA A 1025 -14.89 -1.97 -10.89
CA ALA A 1025 -14.06 -3.05 -10.36
C ALA A 1025 -13.93 -3.02 -8.84
N LEU A 1026 -13.55 -4.16 -8.30
CA LEU A 1026 -13.01 -4.29 -6.96
C LEU A 1026 -11.54 -3.85 -6.97
N GLY A 1027 -11.17 -2.96 -6.05
CA GLY A 1027 -9.78 -2.60 -5.82
C GLY A 1027 -9.12 -3.57 -4.84
N LEU A 1028 -8.03 -4.22 -5.26
CA LEU A 1028 -7.26 -5.14 -4.40
C LEU A 1028 -5.92 -4.51 -4.00
N ASN A 1029 -5.79 -4.18 -2.73
CA ASN A 1029 -4.58 -3.64 -2.11
C ASN A 1029 -3.76 -4.79 -1.51
N HIS A 1030 -2.66 -5.19 -2.16
CA HIS A 1030 -1.87 -6.37 -1.79
C HIS A 1030 -2.74 -7.65 -1.63
N PHE A 1031 -3.63 -7.87 -2.59
CA PHE A 1031 -4.68 -8.92 -2.63
C PHE A 1031 -5.87 -8.75 -1.66
N ILE A 1032 -5.82 -7.82 -0.71
CA ILE A 1032 -6.97 -7.55 0.18
C ILE A 1032 -7.94 -6.58 -0.52
N PRO A 1033 -9.24 -6.90 -0.63
CA PRO A 1033 -10.22 -6.00 -1.23
C PRO A 1033 -10.54 -4.83 -0.29
N ASP A 1034 -10.23 -3.60 -0.69
CA ASP A 1034 -10.32 -2.42 0.20
C ASP A 1034 -11.11 -1.23 -0.36
N ARG A 1035 -11.52 -1.26 -1.63
CA ARG A 1035 -12.21 -0.14 -2.31
C ARG A 1035 -13.03 -0.59 -3.53
N ILE A 1036 -13.93 0.26 -4.00
CA ILE A 1036 -14.60 0.14 -5.30
C ILE A 1036 -14.03 1.19 -6.27
N CYS A 1037 -13.72 0.78 -7.49
CA CYS A 1037 -13.15 1.63 -8.53
C CYS A 1037 -14.10 1.77 -9.73
N LYS A 1038 -14.12 2.96 -10.34
CA LYS A 1038 -14.65 3.22 -11.69
C LYS A 1038 -13.49 3.71 -12.56
N LEU A 1039 -13.43 3.27 -13.81
CA LEU A 1039 -12.42 3.65 -14.81
C LEU A 1039 -13.12 4.11 -16.09
N ASN A 1040 -12.80 5.32 -16.54
CA ASN A 1040 -13.12 5.75 -17.91
C ASN A 1040 -12.05 5.20 -18.86
N VAL A 1041 -12.41 4.19 -19.65
CA VAL A 1041 -11.47 3.47 -20.53
C VAL A 1041 -11.06 4.26 -21.78
N LYS A 1042 -11.50 5.52 -21.91
CA LYS A 1042 -11.08 6.47 -22.97
C LYS A 1042 -10.17 7.56 -22.40
N THR A 1043 -10.53 8.19 -21.28
CA THR A 1043 -9.72 9.27 -20.66
C THR A 1043 -8.67 8.77 -19.66
N LYS A 1044 -8.80 7.53 -19.16
CA LYS A 1044 -8.03 6.94 -18.03
C LYS A 1044 -8.30 7.61 -16.68
N GLU A 1045 -9.35 8.42 -16.60
CA GLU A 1045 -9.89 9.00 -15.37
C GLU A 1045 -10.49 7.90 -14.47
N THR A 1046 -10.34 8.06 -13.16
CA THR A 1046 -10.84 7.09 -12.18
C THR A 1046 -11.57 7.77 -11.02
N TRP A 1047 -12.56 7.06 -10.48
CA TRP A 1047 -13.26 7.38 -9.24
C TRP A 1047 -13.09 6.22 -8.27
N VAL A 1048 -13.06 6.51 -6.97
CA VAL A 1048 -12.87 5.51 -5.91
C VAL A 1048 -13.87 5.77 -4.79
N TRP A 1049 -14.57 4.72 -4.35
CA TRP A 1049 -15.24 4.67 -3.05
C TRP A 1049 -14.43 3.78 -2.10
N GLN A 1050 -14.19 4.23 -0.87
CA GLN A 1050 -13.45 3.49 0.16
C GLN A 1050 -13.89 3.97 1.55
N GLU A 1051 -14.09 3.02 2.48
CA GLU A 1051 -14.27 3.29 3.91
C GLU A 1051 -13.19 2.55 4.73
N PRO A 1052 -12.74 3.10 5.88
CA PRO A 1052 -11.79 2.41 6.76
C PRO A 1052 -12.31 1.06 7.27
N ASP A 1053 -11.41 0.08 7.42
CA ASP A 1053 -11.67 -1.29 7.91
C ASP A 1053 -12.92 -1.97 7.32
N SER A 1054 -13.22 -1.65 6.06
CA SER A 1054 -14.40 -2.08 5.32
C SER A 1054 -13.97 -2.74 4.00
N TYR A 1055 -14.40 -3.99 3.79
CA TYR A 1055 -13.89 -4.86 2.74
C TYR A 1055 -15.02 -5.21 1.75
N PRO A 1056 -15.08 -4.56 0.56
CA PRO A 1056 -16.15 -4.77 -0.42
C PRO A 1056 -15.97 -6.04 -1.27
N SER A 1057 -17.04 -6.43 -1.97
CA SER A 1057 -17.03 -7.43 -3.05
C SER A 1057 -17.00 -6.78 -4.44
N GLU A 1058 -16.96 -7.58 -5.50
CA GLU A 1058 -17.24 -7.16 -6.88
C GLU A 1058 -18.48 -6.22 -6.95
N PRO A 1059 -18.39 -5.07 -7.66
CA PRO A 1059 -19.50 -4.13 -7.82
C PRO A 1059 -20.36 -4.47 -9.05
N LEU A 1060 -21.53 -5.08 -8.83
CA LEU A 1060 -22.45 -5.45 -9.91
C LEU A 1060 -23.28 -4.24 -10.38
N PHE A 1061 -23.17 -3.88 -11.66
CA PHE A 1061 -23.91 -2.77 -12.26
C PHE A 1061 -25.38 -3.13 -12.54
N VAL A 1062 -26.31 -2.28 -12.10
CA VAL A 1062 -27.75 -2.38 -12.40
C VAL A 1062 -28.20 -1.09 -13.08
N GLN A 1063 -28.55 -1.21 -14.36
CA GLN A 1063 -29.00 -0.08 -15.18
C GLN A 1063 -30.33 0.50 -14.68
N ASN A 1064 -30.45 1.82 -14.67
CA ASN A 1064 -31.72 2.51 -14.52
C ASN A 1064 -32.63 2.18 -15.72
N PRO A 1065 -33.87 1.69 -15.55
CA PRO A 1065 -34.74 1.30 -16.67
C PRO A 1065 -35.06 2.44 -17.65
N ASP A 1066 -35.10 3.69 -17.17
CA ASP A 1066 -35.32 4.90 -17.97
C ASP A 1066 -34.00 5.60 -18.35
N GLY A 1067 -32.85 5.02 -17.99
CA GLY A 1067 -31.53 5.60 -18.15
C GLY A 1067 -30.99 5.56 -19.58
N VAL A 1068 -30.39 6.66 -20.02
CA VAL A 1068 -29.91 6.84 -21.41
C VAL A 1068 -28.39 6.76 -21.52
N ASP A 1069 -27.66 7.24 -20.50
CA ASP A 1069 -26.20 7.21 -20.49
C ASP A 1069 -25.67 5.81 -20.13
N GLU A 1070 -24.43 5.53 -20.55
CA GLU A 1070 -23.76 4.24 -20.29
C GLU A 1070 -23.67 3.91 -18.79
N ASP A 1071 -23.48 4.94 -17.95
CA ASP A 1071 -23.36 4.87 -16.50
C ASP A 1071 -24.62 5.34 -15.74
N ASP A 1072 -25.78 5.44 -16.41
CA ASP A 1072 -27.07 5.70 -15.77
C ASP A 1072 -27.60 4.46 -15.05
N GLY A 1073 -27.27 4.36 -13.77
CA GLY A 1073 -27.59 3.21 -12.93
C GLY A 1073 -26.90 3.27 -11.57
N ILE A 1074 -26.82 2.10 -10.93
CA ILE A 1074 -26.18 1.91 -9.63
C ILE A 1074 -25.20 0.74 -9.66
N LEU A 1075 -24.32 0.70 -8.67
CA LEU A 1075 -23.51 -0.48 -8.34
C LEU A 1075 -24.02 -1.09 -7.03
N MET A 1076 -24.12 -2.41 -6.98
CA MET A 1076 -24.36 -3.18 -5.76
C MET A 1076 -23.11 -3.96 -5.36
N THR A 1077 -22.69 -3.86 -4.11
CA THR A 1077 -21.58 -4.67 -3.55
C THR A 1077 -21.91 -5.09 -2.12
N ILE A 1078 -21.43 -6.25 -1.68
CA ILE A 1078 -21.49 -6.68 -0.28
C ILE A 1078 -20.22 -6.19 0.41
N VAL A 1079 -20.35 -5.37 1.44
CA VAL A 1079 -19.24 -4.85 2.24
C VAL A 1079 -19.27 -5.49 3.62
N VAL A 1080 -18.08 -5.83 4.13
CA VAL A 1080 -17.89 -6.41 5.46
C VAL A 1080 -17.01 -5.47 6.28
N SER A 1081 -17.52 -4.99 7.42
CA SER A 1081 -16.88 -3.98 8.27
C SER A 1081 -16.83 -4.46 9.72
N PRO A 1082 -15.87 -5.30 10.11
CA PRO A 1082 -15.91 -6.08 11.36
C PRO A 1082 -15.94 -5.27 12.67
N GLY A 1083 -15.56 -3.99 12.65
CA GLY A 1083 -15.67 -3.10 13.81
C GLY A 1083 -17.06 -2.49 14.02
N ALA A 1084 -17.98 -2.62 13.06
CA ALA A 1084 -19.32 -2.05 13.13
C ALA A 1084 -20.31 -2.96 13.88
N GLN A 1085 -21.33 -2.36 14.50
CA GLN A 1085 -22.43 -3.09 15.15
C GLN A 1085 -23.20 -3.99 14.17
N ARG A 1086 -23.23 -3.60 12.88
CA ARG A 1086 -23.76 -4.39 11.78
C ARG A 1086 -22.61 -4.66 10.80
N PRO A 1087 -21.86 -5.76 10.95
CA PRO A 1087 -20.58 -5.94 10.29
C PRO A 1087 -20.70 -6.42 8.84
N THR A 1088 -21.90 -6.46 8.25
CA THR A 1088 -22.08 -6.68 6.81
C THR A 1088 -23.25 -5.86 6.29
N PHE A 1089 -23.09 -5.27 5.10
CA PHE A 1089 -24.16 -4.54 4.41
C PHE A 1089 -24.07 -4.70 2.90
N CYS A 1090 -25.22 -4.67 2.22
CA CYS A 1090 -25.25 -4.39 0.80
C CYS A 1090 -25.19 -2.88 0.59
N LEU A 1091 -24.11 -2.39 -0.01
CA LEU A 1091 -23.90 -1.00 -0.38
C LEU A 1091 -24.48 -0.74 -1.78
N ILE A 1092 -25.12 0.42 -1.95
CA ILE A 1092 -25.65 0.90 -3.23
C ILE A 1092 -24.98 2.24 -3.55
N LEU A 1093 -24.15 2.25 -4.60
CA LEU A 1093 -23.48 3.44 -5.12
C LEU A 1093 -24.13 3.95 -6.41
N ASN A 1094 -24.11 5.26 -6.63
CA ASN A 1094 -24.42 5.88 -7.92
C ASN A 1094 -23.31 5.52 -8.93
N ALA A 1095 -23.67 4.94 -10.07
CA ALA A 1095 -22.68 4.50 -11.06
C ALA A 1095 -22.02 5.65 -11.84
N LYS A 1096 -22.50 6.89 -11.69
CA LYS A 1096 -21.91 8.09 -12.30
C LYS A 1096 -20.67 8.62 -11.56
N ASP A 1097 -20.72 8.69 -10.23
CA ASP A 1097 -19.70 9.36 -9.40
C ASP A 1097 -19.17 8.53 -8.20
N LEU A 1098 -19.73 7.33 -7.97
CA LEU A 1098 -19.50 6.48 -6.80
C LEU A 1098 -19.95 7.08 -5.46
N SER A 1099 -20.82 8.09 -5.47
CA SER A 1099 -21.51 8.55 -4.25
C SER A 1099 -22.45 7.48 -3.71
N GLU A 1100 -22.61 7.41 -2.39
CA GLU A 1100 -23.53 6.47 -1.76
C GLU A 1100 -24.98 6.93 -1.85
N VAL A 1101 -25.85 5.99 -2.23
CA VAL A 1101 -27.30 6.20 -2.34
C VAL A 1101 -28.04 5.56 -1.17
N ALA A 1102 -27.60 4.37 -0.74
CA ALA A 1102 -28.11 3.63 0.41
C ALA A 1102 -27.15 2.50 0.82
N ARG A 1103 -27.31 2.00 2.05
CA ARG A 1103 -26.82 0.68 2.46
C ARG A 1103 -27.89 -0.10 3.22
N ALA A 1104 -27.85 -1.43 3.14
CA ALA A 1104 -28.78 -2.35 3.78
C ALA A 1104 -28.01 -3.32 4.70
N GLU A 1105 -28.10 -3.10 6.00
CA GLU A 1105 -27.18 -3.59 7.03
C GLU A 1105 -27.73 -4.79 7.82
N VAL A 1106 -26.87 -5.74 8.16
CA VAL A 1106 -27.17 -6.91 9.01
C VAL A 1106 -26.14 -7.12 10.13
N ASP A 1107 -26.58 -7.72 11.22
CA ASP A 1107 -25.83 -7.95 12.47
C ASP A 1107 -24.90 -9.19 12.46
N ILE A 1108 -24.72 -9.81 11.30
CA ILE A 1108 -23.86 -11.00 11.12
C ILE A 1108 -22.76 -10.74 10.09
N ILE A 1109 -21.59 -11.36 10.29
CA ILE A 1109 -20.47 -11.32 9.34
C ILE A 1109 -20.78 -12.19 8.12
N SER A 1110 -20.41 -11.72 6.93
CA SER A 1110 -20.26 -12.53 5.72
C SER A 1110 -18.79 -12.82 5.41
N PRO A 1111 -18.46 -14.02 4.88
CA PRO A 1111 -17.21 -14.26 4.18
C PRO A 1111 -17.17 -13.54 2.83
N VAL A 1112 -16.00 -13.62 2.18
CA VAL A 1112 -15.73 -13.14 0.82
C VAL A 1112 -16.64 -13.81 -0.22
N THR A 1113 -17.01 -13.05 -1.26
CA THR A 1113 -17.77 -13.56 -2.41
C THR A 1113 -17.10 -13.12 -3.71
N PHE A 1114 -16.93 -14.04 -4.67
CA PHE A 1114 -16.20 -13.79 -5.92
C PHE A 1114 -17.09 -13.13 -6.96
N HIS A 1115 -18.10 -13.84 -7.46
CA HIS A 1115 -19.00 -13.34 -8.50
C HIS A 1115 -20.47 -13.57 -8.18
N GLY A 1116 -21.33 -13.03 -9.04
CA GLY A 1116 -22.76 -13.21 -8.96
C GLY A 1116 -23.52 -12.43 -10.01
N MET A 1117 -24.80 -12.19 -9.77
CA MET A 1117 -25.67 -11.43 -10.66
C MET A 1117 -26.77 -10.69 -9.91
N TYR A 1118 -27.27 -9.61 -10.50
CA TYR A 1118 -28.57 -9.06 -10.14
C TYR A 1118 -29.67 -9.72 -10.99
N LYS A 1119 -30.70 -10.26 -10.34
CA LYS A 1119 -31.88 -10.86 -10.97
C LYS A 1119 -33.11 -9.98 -10.70
N PRO A 1120 -33.65 -9.26 -11.71
CA PRO A 1120 -34.95 -8.56 -11.61
C PRO A 1120 -36.15 -9.48 -11.27
#